data_AF-S7UUJ8-F1
#
_entry.id   AF-S7UUJ8-F1
#
_cell.length_a   1.000
_cell.length_b   1.000
_cell.length_c   1.000
_cell.angle_alpha   90.00
_cell.angle_beta   90.00
_cell.angle_gamma   90.00
#
_symmetry.space_group_name_H-M   'P 1'
#
loop_
_entity.id
_entity.type
_entity.pdbx_description
1 polymer ?
#
loop_
_entity_poly.entity_id
_entity_poly.type
_entity_poly.pdbx_seq_one_letter_code
_entity_poly.pdbx_strand_id
1 'polypeptide(L)'
;MKYFVFTAPSHPKVLSAGCFALGILISFFMLTQVAHAGNVVLAWDPPANTQAAGYRIHYGTGSGDYRQTLNVGNTLSCSISGLEEQKTYYFAATAYDGSGLESGYSNEVQHRIPVSDTDGDGVSDTDELEIYGTDPDNADTDGDGVSDGDEIHVNGTDPTRVDVVGDPNGDWVAEPIYRINAGGTAITADGLTWDADCFYGGASNTYVKAKSIASTAPEALYQSERFGKRFSYSLPATPGVYSVRLHFAEIYFSSAGKRIFDVDVENAQARLVQLDIFSTVGADRACVKSINDIHVSDGSLDIAFEALADNAKIAAIEVFKIVPVVTDTDGDGLTDSDETHIYGTNPENPDTDGDGVSDGDEVHLYGTDPRTDESAGEDQSPAGEALYRINAGGPAVTTDGLVWEADRFFNGATKVYRNTTAIGATQADAVYQSERYGSRFSYNFPVAAGTYTVRLHFAEIYFSSAGKRIFDVSVEDAQAGSFQMDIVSAAGPDCALVRTIADVNVTDGSLDIDFAALADNAKISAIEILSSENAADIPVNTVVHRINTGGKAVTLDGADWEADRYYSGSTGTYARTQTIAGTTADGLYQSERYGKRFSYIIPVDPGTYTVNLHFAEIYFSSVGKRVFNIDLEDGQGRIDGLDIVSAAGPNAAFVKTIENIQVVDGSLDIDFEALVDNGKVSAIEVIMTGFDGTARL
;
A
#
# COMPACT_ATOMS: atom_id res chain seq x y z
N MET A 1 15.29 -22.82 53.76
CA MET A 1 14.25 -21.83 53.41
C MET A 1 13.92 -22.06 51.96
N LYS A 2 12.64 -22.25 51.59
CA LYS A 2 12.21 -22.05 50.20
C LYS A 2 11.64 -20.64 50.10
N TYR A 3 11.85 -20.00 48.95
CA TYR A 3 11.43 -18.62 48.69
C TYR A 3 10.30 -18.58 47.68
N PHE A 4 9.48 -17.56 47.80
CA PHE A 4 8.57 -17.09 46.76
C PHE A 4 8.78 -15.58 46.63
N VAL A 5 8.99 -15.11 45.40
CA VAL A 5 9.04 -13.68 45.06
C VAL A 5 7.68 -13.33 44.47
N PHE A 6 7.05 -12.28 44.99
CA PHE A 6 5.82 -11.73 44.44
C PHE A 6 6.04 -10.26 44.05
N THR A 7 5.58 -9.87 42.88
CA THR A 7 5.42 -8.48 42.46
C THR A 7 4.02 -8.00 42.84
N ALA A 8 3.87 -6.73 43.23
CA ALA A 8 2.57 -6.09 43.45
C ALA A 8 2.56 -4.73 42.73
N PRO A 9 1.47 -4.34 42.05
CA PRO A 9 1.41 -3.06 41.34
C PRO A 9 1.42 -1.87 42.30
N SER A 10 2.07 -0.79 41.90
CA SER A 10 2.01 0.52 42.54
C SER A 10 0.72 1.25 42.16
N HIS A 11 -0.06 1.71 43.13
CA HIS A 11 -1.09 2.75 42.91
C HIS A 11 -0.75 3.97 43.78
N PRO A 12 -0.47 5.15 43.21
CA PRO A 12 -0.55 6.40 43.95
C PRO A 12 -1.99 6.93 43.93
N LYS A 13 -2.62 7.01 45.12
CA LYS A 13 -3.83 7.83 45.31
C LYS A 13 -3.40 9.29 45.49
N VAL A 14 -3.79 10.18 44.59
CA VAL A 14 -3.66 11.62 44.80
C VAL A 14 -4.94 12.17 45.43
N LEU A 15 -4.81 12.72 46.64
CA LEU A 15 -5.84 13.52 47.32
C LEU A 15 -5.81 14.94 46.75
N SER A 16 -6.90 15.37 46.12
CA SER A 16 -7.10 16.76 45.70
C SER A 16 -7.24 17.68 46.91
N ALA A 17 -6.49 18.80 46.95
CA ALA A 17 -6.84 19.96 47.74
C ALA A 17 -6.42 21.24 47.01
N GLY A 18 -7.41 22.07 46.67
CA GLY A 18 -7.22 23.32 45.95
C GLY A 18 -6.91 24.55 46.83
N CYS A 19 -6.53 25.61 46.10
CA CYS A 19 -6.65 27.05 46.36
C CYS A 19 -5.52 27.87 47.05
N PHE A 20 -5.00 28.79 46.21
CA PHE A 20 -4.52 30.18 46.41
C PHE A 20 -3.29 30.49 47.30
N ALA A 21 -2.22 31.03 46.69
CA ALA A 21 -1.90 32.47 46.72
C ALA A 21 -0.58 32.83 45.97
N LEU A 22 -0.59 34.05 45.43
CA LEU A 22 0.40 34.76 44.60
C LEU A 22 1.75 35.01 45.30
N GLY A 23 2.88 34.92 44.58
CA GLY A 23 4.17 35.49 45.02
C GLY A 23 5.40 35.07 44.22
N ILE A 24 5.93 35.99 43.41
CA ILE A 24 7.14 35.88 42.56
C ILE A 24 8.38 35.39 43.36
N LEU A 25 9.03 34.32 42.90
CA LEU A 25 10.44 34.05 43.22
C LEU A 25 11.14 33.23 42.12
N ILE A 26 12.31 33.75 41.74
CA ILE A 26 13.38 33.26 40.87
C ILE A 26 13.42 31.72 40.71
N SER A 27 13.20 31.25 39.48
CA SER A 27 13.37 29.86 39.05
C SER A 27 14.85 29.48 39.05
N PHE A 28 15.32 28.94 40.16
CA PHE A 28 16.43 27.98 40.18
C PHE A 28 15.82 26.64 39.76
N PHE A 29 16.00 26.24 38.50
CA PHE A 29 15.65 24.89 38.04
C PHE A 29 16.65 23.92 38.69
N MET A 30 16.36 23.50 39.93
CA MET A 30 16.88 22.23 40.40
C MET A 30 16.16 21.17 39.58
N LEU A 31 16.88 20.49 38.68
CA LEU A 31 16.47 19.16 38.25
C LEU A 31 16.38 18.32 39.52
N THR A 32 15.17 18.11 40.03
CA THR A 32 14.89 16.96 40.88
C THR A 32 15.06 15.75 39.98
N GLN A 33 16.18 15.03 40.12
CA GLN A 33 16.22 13.66 39.67
C GLN A 33 15.12 12.92 40.42
N VAL A 34 14.05 12.57 39.72
CA VAL A 34 13.12 11.56 40.22
C VAL A 34 13.91 10.26 40.19
N ALA A 35 14.29 9.76 41.36
CA ALA A 35 14.85 8.43 41.46
C ALA A 35 13.66 7.46 41.40
N HIS A 36 13.43 6.86 40.23
CA HIS A 36 12.44 5.80 40.08
C HIS A 36 12.90 4.57 40.88
N ALA A 37 12.01 4.08 41.74
CA ALA A 37 12.35 3.22 42.86
C ALA A 37 11.46 1.97 42.84
N GLY A 38 11.98 0.87 42.31
CA GLY A 38 11.26 -0.40 42.31
C GLY A 38 11.20 -1.04 43.70
N ASN A 39 10.20 -1.91 43.88
CA ASN A 39 9.93 -2.66 45.10
C ASN A 39 9.99 -4.17 44.88
N VAL A 40 10.54 -4.90 45.86
CA VAL A 40 10.57 -6.37 45.87
C VAL A 40 9.99 -6.87 47.19
N VAL A 41 9.00 -7.75 47.11
CA VAL A 41 8.49 -8.49 48.27
C VAL A 41 9.18 -9.83 48.36
N LEU A 42 9.88 -10.05 49.47
CA LEU A 42 10.53 -11.32 49.82
C LEU A 42 9.73 -12.04 50.89
N ALA A 43 9.54 -13.34 50.74
CA ALA A 43 8.99 -14.22 51.76
C ALA A 43 9.82 -15.50 51.92
N TRP A 44 9.93 -16.01 53.15
CA TRP A 44 10.76 -17.18 53.48
C TRP A 44 10.18 -18.04 54.61
N ASP A 45 10.46 -19.35 54.56
CA ASP A 45 10.08 -20.27 55.64
C ASP A 45 10.98 -20.13 56.88
N PRO A 46 10.50 -20.27 58.12
CA PRO A 46 11.38 -20.30 59.29
C PRO A 46 12.32 -21.54 59.27
N PRO A 47 13.50 -21.49 59.93
CA PRO A 47 14.37 -22.66 60.05
C PRO A 47 13.68 -23.76 60.86
N ALA A 48 13.80 -25.02 60.42
CA ALA A 48 13.07 -26.15 61.00
C ALA A 48 13.33 -26.41 62.50
N ASN A 49 14.42 -25.87 63.07
CA ASN A 49 14.91 -26.25 64.41
C ASN A 49 15.30 -25.07 65.34
N THR A 50 14.89 -23.83 65.08
CA THR A 50 15.22 -22.68 65.95
C THR A 50 14.10 -21.65 66.04
N GLN A 51 13.85 -21.15 67.26
CA GLN A 51 13.00 -19.97 67.48
C GLN A 51 13.90 -18.73 67.32
N ALA A 52 14.11 -18.29 66.08
CA ALA A 52 14.89 -17.09 65.79
C ALA A 52 14.27 -15.88 66.51
N ALA A 53 15.13 -15.00 67.06
CA ALA A 53 14.67 -13.73 67.62
C ALA A 53 14.29 -12.74 66.52
N GLY A 54 14.85 -12.90 65.32
CA GLY A 54 14.43 -12.23 64.10
C GLY A 54 15.32 -12.57 62.91
N TYR A 55 15.14 -11.83 61.81
CA TYR A 55 15.84 -12.03 60.54
C TYR A 55 16.46 -10.73 60.03
N ARG A 56 17.55 -10.86 59.26
CA ARG A 56 18.12 -9.78 58.45
C ARG A 56 18.16 -10.22 57.00
N ILE A 57 17.85 -9.29 56.10
CA ILE A 57 17.97 -9.46 54.66
C ILE A 57 19.20 -8.72 54.18
N HIS A 58 20.01 -9.38 53.38
CA HIS A 58 21.25 -8.90 52.80
C HIS A 58 21.11 -8.89 51.30
N TYR A 59 21.44 -7.77 50.66
CA TYR A 59 21.27 -7.64 49.23
C TYR A 59 22.30 -6.74 48.56
N GLY A 60 22.50 -6.94 47.26
CA GLY A 60 23.45 -6.20 46.45
C GLY A 60 23.32 -6.55 44.97
N THR A 61 24.11 -5.89 44.11
CA THR A 61 24.03 -6.06 42.65
C THR A 61 24.97 -7.14 42.11
N GLY A 62 25.63 -7.89 42.98
CA GLY A 62 26.48 -9.04 42.60
C GLY A 62 26.19 -10.24 43.50
N SER A 63 26.19 -11.44 42.90
CA SER A 63 26.00 -12.69 43.64
C SER A 63 27.05 -12.85 44.73
N GLY A 64 26.61 -13.05 45.97
CA GLY A 64 27.45 -13.12 47.16
C GLY A 64 28.09 -11.79 47.62
N ASP A 65 27.86 -10.67 46.92
CA ASP A 65 28.34 -9.32 47.29
C ASP A 65 27.16 -8.47 47.80
N TYR A 66 26.75 -8.75 49.04
CA TYR A 66 25.66 -8.04 49.70
C TYR A 66 26.19 -6.78 50.41
N ARG A 67 25.92 -5.61 49.81
CA ARG A 67 26.39 -4.32 50.33
C ARG A 67 25.36 -3.60 51.17
N GLN A 68 24.12 -4.07 51.16
CA GLN A 68 23.01 -3.53 51.92
C GLN A 68 22.43 -4.59 52.85
N THR A 69 21.98 -4.17 54.02
CA THR A 69 21.36 -5.05 55.03
C THR A 69 20.15 -4.37 55.65
N LEU A 70 19.04 -5.11 55.75
CA LEU A 70 17.79 -4.68 56.35
C LEU A 70 17.40 -5.64 57.48
N ASN A 71 17.23 -5.14 58.70
CA ASN A 71 16.68 -5.94 59.80
C ASN A 71 15.15 -5.90 59.75
N VAL A 72 14.53 -7.07 59.64
CA VAL A 72 13.07 -7.22 59.44
C VAL A 72 12.38 -7.78 60.69
N GLY A 73 13.11 -7.99 61.78
CA GLY A 73 12.55 -8.52 63.02
C GLY A 73 12.03 -9.95 62.84
N ASN A 74 10.96 -10.33 63.54
CA ASN A 74 10.41 -11.68 63.52
C ASN A 74 9.32 -11.89 62.44
N THR A 75 9.39 -11.15 61.35
CA THR A 75 8.51 -11.39 60.20
C THR A 75 9.12 -12.46 59.30
N LEU A 76 8.27 -13.11 58.49
CA LEU A 76 8.68 -14.08 57.46
C LEU A 76 8.52 -13.51 56.05
N SER A 77 8.29 -12.21 55.95
CA SER A 77 8.24 -11.45 54.73
C SER A 77 8.66 -10.01 54.95
N CYS A 78 9.17 -9.36 53.91
CA CYS A 78 9.45 -7.94 53.88
C CYS A 78 9.35 -7.36 52.47
N SER A 79 9.08 -6.06 52.38
CA SER A 79 9.22 -5.29 51.15
C SER A 79 10.52 -4.49 51.20
N ILE A 80 11.32 -4.56 50.14
CA ILE A 80 12.50 -3.72 49.93
C ILE A 80 12.17 -2.75 48.81
N SER A 81 12.18 -1.45 49.12
CA SER A 81 11.89 -0.35 48.19
C SER A 81 13.14 0.49 47.93
N GLY A 82 13.12 1.33 46.89
CA GLY A 82 14.28 2.18 46.57
C GLY A 82 15.38 1.41 45.83
N LEU A 83 15.03 0.30 45.18
CA LEU A 83 15.94 -0.44 44.33
C LEU A 83 15.99 0.25 42.96
N GLU A 84 17.19 0.37 42.41
CA GLU A 84 17.38 0.99 41.09
C GLU A 84 16.76 0.09 40.02
N GLU A 85 15.92 0.66 39.17
CA GLU A 85 15.28 -0.03 38.05
C GLU A 85 16.31 -0.64 37.09
N GLN A 86 15.92 -1.68 36.37
CA GLN A 86 16.74 -2.45 35.42
C GLN A 86 17.98 -3.16 36.03
N LYS A 87 18.32 -2.92 37.29
CA LYS A 87 19.39 -3.66 37.99
C LYS A 87 18.91 -5.02 38.48
N THR A 88 19.79 -6.00 38.38
CA THR A 88 19.61 -7.29 39.07
C THR A 88 20.14 -7.18 40.48
N TYR A 89 19.27 -7.45 41.45
CA TYR A 89 19.64 -7.57 42.85
C TYR A 89 19.61 -9.02 43.29
N TYR A 90 20.57 -9.39 44.12
CA TYR A 90 20.72 -10.68 44.76
C TYR A 90 20.38 -10.52 46.24
N PHE A 91 19.57 -11.43 46.79
CA PHE A 91 19.06 -11.36 48.16
C PHE A 91 19.35 -12.66 48.90
N ALA A 92 19.77 -12.54 50.16
CA ALA A 92 19.89 -13.64 51.10
C ALA A 92 19.44 -13.22 52.49
N ALA A 93 18.92 -14.15 53.29
CA ALA A 93 18.50 -13.91 54.66
C ALA A 93 19.44 -14.60 55.66
N THR A 94 19.56 -14.02 56.84
CA THR A 94 20.12 -14.67 58.04
C THR A 94 19.08 -14.61 59.16
N ALA A 95 19.10 -15.61 60.04
CA ALA A 95 18.36 -15.58 61.29
C ALA A 95 19.31 -15.13 62.42
N TYR A 96 18.83 -14.38 63.40
CA TYR A 96 19.61 -14.04 64.60
C TYR A 96 18.92 -14.46 65.90
N ASP A 97 19.72 -14.72 66.93
CA ASP A 97 19.25 -15.08 68.28
C ASP A 97 19.06 -13.87 69.20
N GLY A 98 18.67 -14.09 70.46
CA GLY A 98 18.43 -13.01 71.44
C GLY A 98 19.67 -12.18 71.81
N SER A 99 20.88 -12.58 71.36
CA SER A 99 22.12 -11.83 71.49
C SER A 99 22.51 -11.08 70.21
N GLY A 100 21.76 -11.27 69.12
CA GLY A 100 22.02 -10.69 67.81
C GLY A 100 23.04 -11.44 66.96
N LEU A 101 23.43 -12.66 67.36
CA LEU A 101 24.35 -13.50 66.58
C LEU A 101 23.61 -14.09 65.36
N GLU A 102 24.14 -13.86 64.16
CA GLU A 102 23.55 -14.31 62.90
C GLU A 102 23.97 -15.74 62.50
N SER A 103 23.06 -16.45 61.83
CA SER A 103 23.33 -17.71 61.13
C SER A 103 24.18 -17.50 59.87
N GLY A 104 24.52 -18.62 59.20
CA GLY A 104 24.91 -18.54 57.79
C GLY A 104 23.77 -18.02 56.91
N TYR A 105 24.11 -17.54 55.71
CA TYR A 105 23.13 -17.12 54.72
C TYR A 105 22.21 -18.27 54.29
N SER A 106 20.98 -17.92 53.94
CA SER A 106 20.08 -18.75 53.16
C SER A 106 20.66 -19.07 51.77
N ASN A 107 19.90 -19.81 50.95
CA ASN A 107 20.10 -19.75 49.51
C ASN A 107 19.82 -18.32 49.01
N GLU A 108 20.55 -17.92 47.98
CA GLU A 108 20.39 -16.64 47.29
C GLU A 108 19.22 -16.71 46.30
N VAL A 109 18.54 -15.59 46.12
CA VAL A 109 17.57 -15.36 45.05
C VAL A 109 17.93 -14.08 44.31
N GLN A 110 17.71 -14.04 43.00
CA GLN A 110 17.94 -12.85 42.18
C GLN A 110 16.63 -12.32 41.62
N HIS A 111 16.53 -11.00 41.50
CA HIS A 111 15.41 -10.34 40.84
C HIS A 111 15.90 -9.11 40.08
N ARG A 112 15.42 -8.94 38.85
CA ARG A 112 15.68 -7.74 38.05
C ARG A 112 14.50 -6.78 38.25
N ILE A 113 14.81 -5.55 38.62
CA ILE A 113 13.78 -4.54 38.86
C ILE A 113 13.19 -4.09 37.52
N PRO A 114 11.85 -4.19 37.31
CA PRO A 114 11.21 -3.68 36.10
C PRO A 114 11.25 -2.14 36.06
N VAL A 115 11.06 -1.56 34.88
CA VAL A 115 10.79 -0.12 34.73
C VAL A 115 9.37 0.17 35.19
N SER A 116 9.14 1.38 35.71
CA SER A 116 7.79 1.85 36.02
C SER A 116 7.02 2.11 34.72
N ASP A 117 5.76 1.72 34.71
CA ASP A 117 4.77 1.80 33.64
C ASP A 117 3.44 2.07 34.38
N THR A 118 3.06 3.34 34.46
CA THR A 118 2.11 3.86 35.45
C THR A 118 0.66 3.62 35.02
N ASP A 119 0.36 3.69 33.73
CA ASP A 119 -0.94 3.38 33.15
C ASP A 119 -1.07 1.93 32.64
N GLY A 120 0.05 1.21 32.49
CA GLY A 120 0.10 -0.21 32.23
C GLY A 120 -0.08 -0.58 30.76
N ASP A 121 0.22 0.33 29.85
CA ASP A 121 0.03 0.16 28.41
C ASP A 121 1.21 -0.58 27.71
N GLY A 122 2.30 -0.79 28.44
CA GLY A 122 3.48 -1.50 27.97
C GLY A 122 4.62 -0.61 27.49
N VAL A 123 4.48 0.72 27.56
CA VAL A 123 5.57 1.71 27.47
C VAL A 123 6.00 2.06 28.90
N SER A 124 7.27 2.43 29.11
CA SER A 124 7.70 2.85 30.45
C SER A 124 7.53 4.35 30.64
N ASP A 125 7.20 4.81 31.86
CA ASP A 125 7.04 6.25 32.20
C ASP A 125 8.18 7.13 31.68
N THR A 126 9.38 6.56 31.65
CA THR A 126 10.56 7.27 31.16
C THR A 126 10.62 7.31 29.64
N ASP A 127 10.29 6.22 28.95
CA ASP A 127 10.24 6.17 27.49
C ASP A 127 9.13 7.10 26.97
N GLU A 128 7.99 7.13 27.64
CA GLU A 128 6.88 8.03 27.33
C GLU A 128 7.29 9.49 27.39
N LEU A 129 7.87 9.96 28.49
CA LEU A 129 8.30 11.36 28.62
C LEU A 129 9.50 11.72 27.75
N GLU A 130 10.44 10.79 27.59
CA GLU A 130 11.76 11.10 27.04
C GLU A 130 11.94 10.72 25.57
N ILE A 131 11.20 9.72 25.08
CA ILE A 131 11.31 9.18 23.72
C ILE A 131 10.08 9.53 22.90
N TYR A 132 8.90 9.20 23.41
CA TYR A 132 7.65 9.24 22.63
C TYR A 132 6.87 10.55 22.80
N GLY A 133 7.07 11.26 23.91
CA GLY A 133 6.35 12.49 24.23
C GLY A 133 4.91 12.27 24.71
N THR A 134 4.60 11.06 25.17
CA THR A 134 3.30 10.62 25.70
C THR A 134 3.16 10.91 27.21
N ASP A 135 1.95 10.79 27.74
CA ASP A 135 1.60 11.07 29.14
C ASP A 135 1.58 9.78 29.98
N PRO A 136 2.55 9.54 30.90
CA PRO A 136 2.64 8.30 31.68
C PRO A 136 1.45 7.93 32.56
N ASP A 137 0.54 8.87 32.77
CA ASP A 137 -0.68 8.65 33.54
C ASP A 137 -1.87 8.29 32.61
N ASN A 138 -1.67 8.18 31.30
CA ASN A 138 -2.71 8.03 30.29
C ASN A 138 -2.29 7.12 29.12
N ALA A 139 -2.79 5.88 29.18
CA ALA A 139 -2.49 4.82 28.21
C ALA A 139 -2.86 5.12 26.75
N ASP A 140 -3.58 6.21 26.46
CA ASP A 140 -4.00 6.66 25.14
C ASP A 140 -3.88 8.20 25.13
N THR A 141 -2.66 8.68 24.85
CA THR A 141 -2.26 10.08 25.04
C THR A 141 -3.05 11.04 24.17
N ASP A 142 -3.31 10.66 22.92
CA ASP A 142 -4.01 11.52 21.96
C ASP A 142 -5.52 11.29 21.92
N GLY A 143 -6.01 10.23 22.55
CA GLY A 143 -7.41 9.95 22.81
C GLY A 143 -8.16 9.39 21.61
N ASP A 144 -7.48 8.66 20.73
CA ASP A 144 -8.07 8.07 19.52
C ASP A 144 -8.59 6.63 19.73
N GLY A 145 -8.38 6.05 20.91
CA GLY A 145 -8.89 4.74 21.30
C GLY A 145 -7.88 3.60 21.14
N VAL A 146 -6.68 3.86 20.61
CA VAL A 146 -5.55 2.93 20.61
C VAL A 146 -4.60 3.31 21.75
N SER A 147 -3.99 2.32 22.42
CA SER A 147 -3.05 2.63 23.49
C SER A 147 -1.68 3.04 22.95
N ASP A 148 -0.97 3.96 23.62
CA ASP A 148 0.35 4.43 23.16
C ASP A 148 1.30 3.24 22.97
N GLY A 149 1.23 2.26 23.86
CA GLY A 149 1.95 0.99 23.78
C GLY A 149 1.60 0.14 22.56
N ASP A 150 0.33 0.03 22.18
CA ASP A 150 -0.08 -0.67 20.95
C ASP A 150 0.36 0.10 19.71
N GLU A 151 0.24 1.43 19.71
CA GLU A 151 0.72 2.29 18.66
C GLU A 151 2.23 2.19 18.46
N ILE A 152 3.00 2.10 19.55
CA ILE A 152 4.46 1.99 19.48
C ILE A 152 4.89 0.58 19.07
N HIS A 153 4.37 -0.45 19.74
CA HIS A 153 4.91 -1.81 19.65
C HIS A 153 4.22 -2.69 18.62
N VAL A 154 2.94 -2.42 18.31
CA VAL A 154 2.12 -3.27 17.44
C VAL A 154 1.88 -2.57 16.11
N ASN A 155 1.26 -1.39 16.14
CA ASN A 155 0.73 -0.72 14.96
C ASN A 155 1.83 0.09 14.26
N GLY A 156 2.66 0.81 14.99
CA GLY A 156 3.67 1.70 14.41
C GLY A 156 3.17 3.11 14.08
N THR A 157 2.07 3.55 14.70
CA THR A 157 1.47 4.89 14.59
C THR A 157 2.12 5.90 15.55
N ASP A 158 1.70 7.17 15.52
CA ASP A 158 2.27 8.25 16.33
C ASP A 158 1.37 8.55 17.54
N PRO A 159 1.75 8.13 18.75
CA PRO A 159 0.86 8.14 19.92
C PRO A 159 0.57 9.52 20.52
N THR A 160 1.06 10.57 19.87
CA THR A 160 0.84 11.95 20.31
C THR A 160 -0.06 12.73 19.38
N ARG A 161 -0.61 12.06 18.37
CA ARG A 161 -1.29 12.71 17.27
C ARG A 161 -2.40 11.81 16.77
N VAL A 162 -3.62 12.20 17.15
CA VAL A 162 -4.88 11.69 16.58
C VAL A 162 -4.71 11.46 15.08
N ASP A 163 -4.55 10.20 14.71
CA ASP A 163 -4.33 9.84 13.32
C ASP A 163 -5.64 10.12 12.57
N VAL A 164 -5.54 11.01 11.56
CA VAL A 164 -6.62 11.70 10.83
C VAL A 164 -8.04 11.54 11.42
N VAL A 165 -8.27 12.27 12.51
CA VAL A 165 -9.55 12.84 13.00
C VAL A 165 -10.85 12.24 12.42
N GLY A 166 -11.44 11.32 13.19
CA GLY A 166 -12.88 11.03 13.16
C GLY A 166 -13.23 9.55 12.97
N ASP A 167 -12.77 8.67 13.86
CA ASP A 167 -13.35 7.33 13.97
C ASP A 167 -13.21 6.80 15.42
N PRO A 168 -14.31 6.48 16.12
CA PRO A 168 -14.31 5.75 17.38
C PRO A 168 -13.83 4.29 17.28
N ASN A 169 -13.50 3.76 16.09
CA ASN A 169 -13.38 2.31 15.84
C ASN A 169 -12.07 1.80 15.19
N GLY A 170 -11.01 2.62 15.00
CA GLY A 170 -9.65 2.11 14.72
C GLY A 170 -9.40 1.55 13.32
N ASP A 171 -9.87 2.23 12.27
CA ASP A 171 -9.90 1.70 10.89
C ASP A 171 -8.63 1.91 10.02
N TRP A 172 -7.42 2.04 10.59
CA TRP A 172 -6.17 2.06 9.80
C TRP A 172 -5.09 1.21 10.49
N VAL A 173 -4.47 0.28 9.74
CA VAL A 173 -3.33 -0.50 10.24
C VAL A 173 -2.05 -0.06 9.55
N ALA A 174 -1.04 0.19 10.37
CA ALA A 174 0.32 0.39 9.90
C ALA A 174 0.99 -1.00 9.80
N GLU A 175 1.16 -1.49 8.58
CA GLU A 175 1.81 -2.77 8.32
C GLU A 175 3.34 -2.60 8.35
N PRO A 176 4.08 -3.26 9.26
CA PRO A 176 5.53 -3.16 9.30
C PRO A 176 6.16 -3.83 8.08
N ILE A 177 6.80 -3.03 7.23
CA ILE A 177 7.49 -3.49 6.01
C ILE A 177 8.97 -3.74 6.28
N TYR A 178 9.61 -2.84 7.02
CA TYR A 178 11.04 -2.93 7.31
C TYR A 178 11.33 -2.67 8.78
N ARG A 179 12.25 -3.46 9.33
CA ARG A 179 12.92 -3.22 10.62
C ARG A 179 14.41 -3.50 10.42
N ILE A 180 15.23 -2.45 10.33
CA ILE A 180 16.64 -2.56 9.94
C ILE A 180 17.53 -2.16 11.12
N ASN A 181 18.38 -3.07 11.58
CA ASN A 181 19.41 -2.77 12.57
C ASN A 181 20.67 -2.18 11.89
N ALA A 182 20.75 -0.85 11.81
CA ALA A 182 21.80 -0.17 11.09
C ALA A 182 23.18 -0.36 11.74
N GLY A 183 24.18 -0.64 10.93
CA GLY A 183 25.54 -0.99 11.33
C GLY A 183 25.70 -2.36 11.98
N GLY A 184 24.61 -3.10 12.18
CA GLY A 184 24.55 -4.33 12.96
C GLY A 184 24.16 -5.57 12.15
N THR A 185 24.21 -6.72 12.82
CA THR A 185 23.62 -7.97 12.32
C THR A 185 22.14 -8.04 12.66
N ALA A 186 21.40 -8.97 12.06
CA ALA A 186 20.02 -9.23 12.45
C ALA A 186 19.93 -9.59 13.95
N ILE A 187 18.90 -9.07 14.62
CA ILE A 187 18.66 -9.27 16.05
C ILE A 187 17.18 -9.52 16.31
N THR A 188 16.88 -10.11 17.47
CA THR A 188 15.53 -10.13 18.04
C THR A 188 15.55 -9.26 19.28
N ALA A 189 14.64 -8.30 19.33
CA ALA A 189 14.63 -7.25 20.34
C ALA A 189 13.15 -6.95 20.64
N ASP A 190 12.75 -7.10 21.91
CA ASP A 190 11.36 -6.97 22.38
C ASP A 190 10.33 -7.76 21.56
N GLY A 191 10.67 -9.01 21.24
CA GLY A 191 9.80 -9.90 20.47
C GLY A 191 9.77 -9.62 18.97
N LEU A 192 10.31 -8.49 18.51
CA LEU A 192 10.38 -8.11 17.12
C LEU A 192 11.69 -8.58 16.48
N THR A 193 11.61 -8.96 15.20
CA THR A 193 12.80 -9.33 14.41
C THR A 193 13.26 -8.14 13.59
N TRP A 194 14.54 -7.82 13.72
CA TRP A 194 15.21 -6.76 12.98
C TRP A 194 16.23 -7.39 12.04
N ASP A 195 16.15 -7.02 10.77
CA ASP A 195 17.07 -7.45 9.74
C ASP A 195 18.45 -6.82 9.95
N ALA A 196 19.47 -7.50 9.41
CA ALA A 196 20.81 -6.93 9.34
C ALA A 196 20.82 -5.69 8.45
N ASP A 197 21.77 -4.79 8.69
CA ASP A 197 21.94 -3.57 7.91
C ASP A 197 21.97 -3.83 6.38
N CYS A 198 20.98 -3.31 5.68
CA CYS A 198 20.69 -3.55 4.27
C CYS A 198 20.21 -2.27 3.57
N PHE A 199 20.08 -2.29 2.23
CA PHE A 199 19.58 -1.18 1.41
C PHE A 199 20.34 0.15 1.48
N TYR A 200 21.52 0.18 2.12
CA TYR A 200 22.33 1.40 2.25
C TYR A 200 23.18 1.68 1.01
N GLY A 201 23.38 2.97 0.74
CA GLY A 201 24.24 3.50 -0.32
C GLY A 201 25.18 4.60 0.18
N GLY A 202 26.21 4.91 -0.61
CA GLY A 202 27.17 5.99 -0.32
C GLY A 202 28.31 5.61 0.63
N ALA A 203 29.21 6.56 0.87
CA ALA A 203 30.43 6.36 1.65
C ALA A 203 30.13 6.43 3.16
N SER A 204 29.97 5.26 3.78
CA SER A 204 29.66 5.09 5.21
C SER A 204 30.54 4.02 5.86
N ASN A 205 30.58 4.03 7.19
CA ASN A 205 31.21 3.03 8.04
C ASN A 205 30.21 2.56 9.09
N THR A 206 30.54 1.49 9.80
CA THR A 206 29.76 0.98 10.91
C THR A 206 30.52 1.12 12.23
N TYR A 207 29.79 1.27 13.32
CA TYR A 207 30.34 1.26 14.67
C TYR A 207 29.45 0.39 15.55
N VAL A 208 30.06 -0.51 16.30
CA VAL A 208 29.35 -1.40 17.22
C VAL A 208 30.03 -1.31 18.57
N LYS A 209 29.25 -1.04 19.61
CA LYS A 209 29.73 -1.00 20.98
C LYS A 209 28.61 -1.33 21.94
N ALA A 210 28.80 -2.39 22.71
CA ALA A 210 27.97 -2.71 23.86
C ALA A 210 28.11 -1.59 24.90
N LYS A 211 27.12 -0.70 24.92
CA LYS A 211 27.00 0.43 25.82
C LYS A 211 25.57 0.40 26.37
N SER A 212 25.43 0.59 27.67
CA SER A 212 24.10 0.75 28.26
C SER A 212 23.47 2.01 27.72
N ILE A 213 22.22 1.88 27.29
CA ILE A 213 21.39 2.98 26.82
C ILE A 213 20.34 3.17 27.90
N ALA A 214 20.38 4.32 28.57
CA ALA A 214 19.52 4.61 29.69
C ALA A 214 18.07 4.69 29.23
N SER A 215 17.18 4.08 30.01
CA SER A 215 15.72 4.14 29.83
C SER A 215 15.33 3.90 28.38
N THR A 216 15.63 2.71 27.87
CA THR A 216 15.17 2.27 26.55
C THR A 216 15.21 0.74 26.51
N ALA A 217 14.09 0.11 26.17
CA ALA A 217 14.08 -1.26 25.65
C ALA A 217 13.72 -1.21 24.15
N PRO A 218 14.46 -1.93 23.26
CA PRO A 218 15.59 -2.80 23.55
C PRO A 218 16.95 -2.10 23.30
N GLU A 219 17.82 -2.07 24.32
CA GLU A 219 19.17 -1.45 24.22
C GLU A 219 20.01 -1.97 23.05
N ALA A 220 19.80 -3.23 22.64
CA ALA A 220 20.56 -3.89 21.57
C ALA A 220 20.45 -3.15 20.23
N LEU A 221 19.33 -2.47 19.98
CA LEU A 221 19.09 -1.72 18.75
C LEU A 221 20.00 -0.49 18.61
N TYR A 222 20.44 0.07 19.73
CA TYR A 222 21.20 1.30 19.81
C TYR A 222 22.71 1.07 20.04
N GLN A 223 23.14 -0.19 20.00
CA GLN A 223 24.53 -0.61 20.18
C GLN A 223 25.28 -0.81 18.86
N SER A 224 24.58 -0.71 17.72
CA SER A 224 25.15 -0.60 16.38
C SER A 224 24.68 0.67 15.69
N GLU A 225 25.53 1.23 14.83
CA GLU A 225 25.17 2.37 14.00
C GLU A 225 25.90 2.35 12.66
N ARG A 226 25.22 2.88 11.63
CA ARG A 226 25.84 3.31 10.38
C ARG A 226 26.09 4.80 10.44
N PHE A 227 27.27 5.25 10.01
CA PHE A 227 27.63 6.67 10.02
C PHE A 227 28.48 7.08 8.81
N GLY A 228 28.39 8.34 8.41
CA GLY A 228 29.14 8.88 7.28
C GLY A 228 28.94 10.38 7.09
N LYS A 229 29.68 10.98 6.14
CA LYS A 229 29.47 12.39 5.75
C LYS A 229 28.21 12.57 4.90
N ARG A 230 27.96 11.61 4.00
CA ARG A 230 26.75 11.50 3.20
C ARG A 230 26.52 10.03 2.87
N PHE A 231 25.36 9.51 3.24
CA PHE A 231 24.93 8.15 2.93
C PHE A 231 23.42 8.11 2.87
N SER A 232 22.85 7.04 2.32
CA SER A 232 21.41 6.90 2.17
C SER A 232 20.95 5.46 2.37
N TYR A 233 19.64 5.29 2.49
CA TYR A 233 18.93 4.04 2.26
C TYR A 233 17.94 4.24 1.12
N SER A 234 17.75 3.21 0.31
CA SER A 234 16.81 3.18 -0.81
C SER A 234 16.06 1.86 -0.70
N LEU A 235 14.91 1.90 -0.04
CA LEU A 235 14.15 0.73 0.36
C LEU A 235 13.09 0.43 -0.70
N PRO A 236 13.02 -0.78 -1.29
CA PRO A 236 11.95 -1.11 -2.22
C PRO A 236 10.57 -0.91 -1.58
N ALA A 237 9.72 -0.08 -2.17
CA ALA A 237 8.42 0.22 -1.61
C ALA A 237 7.38 0.36 -2.73
N THR A 238 6.25 -0.33 -2.62
CA THR A 238 5.14 -0.11 -3.57
C THR A 238 4.61 1.32 -3.44
N PRO A 239 4.04 1.92 -4.49
CA PRO A 239 3.35 3.20 -4.34
C PRO A 239 2.31 3.16 -3.23
N GLY A 240 2.26 4.20 -2.40
CA GLY A 240 1.38 4.25 -1.21
C GLY A 240 1.84 5.26 -0.16
N VAL A 241 1.12 5.28 0.96
CA VAL A 241 1.43 6.14 2.12
C VAL A 241 2.17 5.35 3.18
N TYR A 242 3.19 5.95 3.77
CA TYR A 242 4.09 5.30 4.72
C TYR A 242 4.32 6.18 5.96
N SER A 243 4.58 5.50 7.08
CA SER A 243 5.25 6.08 8.24
C SER A 243 6.67 5.52 8.37
N VAL A 244 7.62 6.38 8.74
CA VAL A 244 9.03 6.05 8.93
C VAL A 244 9.44 6.42 10.34
N ARG A 245 9.99 5.46 11.09
CA ARG A 245 10.61 5.71 12.41
C ARG A 245 12.12 5.57 12.32
N LEU A 246 12.82 6.61 12.74
CA LEU A 246 14.27 6.68 12.72
C LEU A 246 14.83 6.65 14.14
N HIS A 247 15.67 5.65 14.43
CA HIS A 247 16.23 5.42 15.76
C HIS A 247 17.68 5.89 15.82
N PHE A 248 17.99 6.73 16.80
CA PHE A 248 19.31 7.28 17.06
C PHE A 248 19.70 7.12 18.53
N ALA A 249 20.99 7.11 18.82
CA ALA A 249 21.52 7.34 20.17
C ALA A 249 22.89 8.00 20.09
N GLU A 250 23.18 8.99 20.95
CA GLU A 250 24.53 9.57 21.00
C GLU A 250 25.44 8.78 21.95
N ILE A 251 26.11 7.76 21.41
CA ILE A 251 26.98 6.87 22.20
C ILE A 251 28.48 7.24 22.17
N TYR A 252 28.86 8.25 21.39
CA TYR A 252 30.26 8.63 21.18
C TYR A 252 30.61 9.96 21.85
N PHE A 253 29.82 11.00 21.60
CA PHE A 253 30.06 12.34 22.14
C PHE A 253 29.41 12.55 23.50
N SER A 254 30.03 13.42 24.30
CA SER A 254 29.58 13.78 25.66
C SER A 254 29.18 15.25 25.80
N SER A 255 28.99 15.95 24.68
CA SER A 255 28.46 17.32 24.68
C SER A 255 27.71 17.64 23.38
N ALA A 256 26.76 18.56 23.45
CA ALA A 256 25.99 19.08 22.32
C ALA A 256 26.89 19.76 21.26
N GLY A 257 26.36 19.86 20.05
CA GLY A 257 26.93 20.57 18.90
C GLY A 257 28.13 19.88 18.25
N LYS A 258 28.47 18.66 18.67
CA LYS A 258 29.57 17.88 18.08
C LYS A 258 29.15 17.13 16.83
N ARG A 259 27.92 16.62 16.84
CA ARG A 259 27.29 15.95 15.71
C ARG A 259 25.98 16.65 15.41
N ILE A 260 25.88 17.18 14.20
CA ILE A 260 24.68 17.85 13.68
C ILE A 260 24.51 17.38 12.25
N PHE A 261 23.32 16.95 11.86
CA PHE A 261 23.06 16.48 10.50
C PHE A 261 21.61 16.67 10.11
N ASP A 262 21.36 16.69 8.81
CA ASP A 262 20.03 16.66 8.24
C ASP A 262 19.66 15.23 7.83
N VAL A 263 18.36 14.95 7.83
CA VAL A 263 17.78 13.74 7.25
C VAL A 263 16.67 14.14 6.31
N ASP A 264 16.77 13.77 5.04
CA ASP A 264 15.71 13.90 4.05
C ASP A 264 15.03 12.55 3.88
N VAL A 265 13.70 12.53 3.87
CA VAL A 265 12.87 11.35 3.56
C VAL A 265 12.08 11.64 2.30
N GLU A 266 12.08 10.65 1.41
CA GLU A 266 11.41 10.61 0.12
C GLU A 266 11.68 11.84 -0.75
N ASN A 267 12.90 11.92 -1.27
CA ASN A 267 13.34 13.04 -2.12
C ASN A 267 13.09 14.43 -1.49
N ALA A 268 13.22 14.51 -0.15
CA ALA A 268 12.98 15.69 0.68
C ALA A 268 11.50 16.13 0.78
N GLN A 269 10.56 15.19 0.62
CA GLN A 269 9.16 15.40 1.02
C GLN A 269 9.06 15.77 2.51
N ALA A 270 9.84 15.09 3.36
CA ALA A 270 10.01 15.46 4.76
C ALA A 270 11.51 15.61 5.11
N ARG A 271 11.82 16.52 6.04
CA ARG A 271 13.21 16.79 6.44
C ARG A 271 13.34 17.07 7.94
N LEU A 272 14.25 16.33 8.58
CA LEU A 272 14.79 16.69 9.89
C LEU A 272 15.99 17.61 9.67
N VAL A 273 15.91 18.84 10.19
CA VAL A 273 16.93 19.87 9.99
C VAL A 273 17.77 20.04 11.25
N GLN A 274 19.10 20.03 11.11
CA GLN A 274 20.08 20.27 12.17
C GLN A 274 19.89 19.38 13.40
N LEU A 275 19.61 18.09 13.19
CA LEU A 275 19.42 17.15 14.29
C LEU A 275 20.70 17.02 15.11
N ASP A 276 20.59 17.40 16.39
CA ASP A 276 21.59 17.16 17.43
C ASP A 276 20.98 16.22 18.48
N ILE A 277 21.33 14.93 18.36
CA ILE A 277 20.83 13.87 19.25
C ILE A 277 21.19 14.19 20.71
N PHE A 278 22.41 14.67 20.97
CA PHE A 278 22.84 14.99 22.34
C PHE A 278 22.05 16.18 22.89
N SER A 279 21.81 17.22 22.09
CA SER A 279 20.98 18.33 22.56
C SER A 279 19.52 17.90 22.82
N THR A 280 19.05 16.85 22.16
CA THR A 280 17.68 16.33 22.30
C THR A 280 17.54 15.45 23.53
N VAL A 281 18.40 14.44 23.66
CA VAL A 281 18.28 13.40 24.71
C VAL A 281 19.55 13.19 25.53
N GLY A 282 20.60 13.97 25.32
CA GLY A 282 21.89 13.75 25.99
C GLY A 282 22.65 12.55 25.44
N ALA A 283 23.69 12.13 26.17
CA ALA A 283 24.45 10.93 25.81
C ALA A 283 23.71 9.67 26.26
N ASP A 284 23.92 8.59 25.51
CA ASP A 284 23.53 7.22 25.91
C ASP A 284 22.04 7.05 26.16
N ARG A 285 21.21 7.79 25.42
CA ARG A 285 19.76 7.71 25.43
C ARG A 285 19.26 7.57 24.00
N ALA A 286 18.17 6.83 23.83
CA ALA A 286 17.51 6.73 22.54
C ALA A 286 16.85 8.06 22.16
N CYS A 287 16.88 8.36 20.88
CA CYS A 287 16.15 9.45 20.26
C CYS A 287 15.47 8.86 19.04
N VAL A 288 14.14 8.82 19.07
CA VAL A 288 13.31 8.31 17.96
C VAL A 288 12.67 9.49 17.26
N LYS A 289 12.56 9.41 15.93
CA LYS A 289 11.86 10.39 15.12
C LYS A 289 10.91 9.68 14.17
N SER A 290 9.61 9.86 14.42
CA SER A 290 8.53 9.44 13.53
C SER A 290 8.30 10.50 12.46
N ILE A 291 8.10 10.05 11.24
CA ILE A 291 7.82 10.87 10.07
C ILE A 291 6.69 10.17 9.31
N ASN A 292 5.50 10.78 9.34
CA ASN A 292 4.28 10.21 8.80
C ASN A 292 3.94 10.83 7.44
N ASP A 293 2.92 10.27 6.77
CA ASP A 293 2.36 10.78 5.52
C ASP A 293 3.38 10.87 4.36
N ILE A 294 4.24 9.86 4.27
CA ILE A 294 5.25 9.75 3.20
C ILE A 294 4.63 9.07 1.98
N HIS A 295 4.59 9.78 0.85
CA HIS A 295 3.98 9.32 -0.38
C HIS A 295 5.04 8.78 -1.33
N VAL A 296 5.14 7.46 -1.43
CA VAL A 296 6.03 6.79 -2.39
C VAL A 296 5.29 6.63 -3.72
N SER A 297 5.97 6.94 -4.83
CA SER A 297 5.38 6.80 -6.19
C SER A 297 6.29 6.13 -7.21
N ASP A 298 7.61 6.07 -6.96
CA ASP A 298 8.61 5.61 -7.91
C ASP A 298 9.10 4.17 -7.66
N GLY A 299 8.53 3.49 -6.66
CA GLY A 299 8.91 2.13 -6.28
C GLY A 299 10.00 2.05 -5.21
N SER A 300 10.44 3.18 -4.65
CA SER A 300 11.49 3.24 -3.64
C SER A 300 11.15 4.28 -2.56
N LEU A 301 11.35 3.92 -1.28
CA LEU A 301 11.37 4.89 -0.19
C LEU A 301 12.83 5.30 0.05
N ASP A 302 13.15 6.56 -0.20
CA ASP A 302 14.52 7.07 -0.10
C ASP A 302 14.77 7.86 1.19
N ILE A 303 15.82 7.51 1.94
CA ILE A 303 16.23 8.21 3.16
C ILE A 303 17.68 8.66 3.04
N ALA A 304 17.96 9.96 3.04
CA ALA A 304 19.29 10.52 2.88
C ALA A 304 19.77 11.23 4.15
N PHE A 305 21.01 10.94 4.56
CA PHE A 305 21.66 11.53 5.72
C PHE A 305 22.80 12.45 5.28
N GLU A 306 22.77 13.71 5.72
CA GLU A 306 23.78 14.71 5.38
C GLU A 306 24.39 15.39 6.60
N ALA A 307 25.70 15.20 6.78
CA ALA A 307 26.43 15.79 7.89
C ALA A 307 26.61 17.31 7.77
N LEU A 308 26.28 18.03 8.85
CA LEU A 308 26.58 19.45 9.02
C LEU A 308 27.73 19.69 10.02
N ALA A 309 27.82 18.86 11.07
CA ALA A 309 28.94 18.78 12.01
C ALA A 309 29.24 17.31 12.34
N ASP A 310 30.52 16.94 12.27
CA ASP A 310 31.02 15.56 12.23
C ASP A 310 30.25 14.63 11.27
N ASN A 311 30.05 13.34 11.55
CA ASN A 311 29.38 12.38 10.66
C ASN A 311 27.92 12.24 11.08
N ALA A 312 27.00 12.21 10.12
CA ALA A 312 25.62 11.78 10.32
C ALA A 312 25.59 10.30 10.71
N LYS A 313 24.54 9.85 11.39
CA LYS A 313 24.42 8.48 11.88
C LYS A 313 22.97 8.02 11.97
N ILE A 314 22.76 6.71 12.01
CA ILE A 314 21.48 6.06 12.31
C ILE A 314 21.76 4.73 13.01
N ALA A 315 20.95 4.38 14.01
CA ALA A 315 21.04 3.12 14.75
C ALA A 315 20.05 2.08 14.21
N ALA A 316 18.83 2.50 13.87
CA ALA A 316 17.85 1.63 13.22
C ALA A 316 16.78 2.41 12.44
N ILE A 317 16.07 1.70 11.56
CA ILE A 317 15.00 2.24 10.73
C ILE A 317 13.81 1.27 10.79
N GLU A 318 12.61 1.81 11.03
CA GLU A 318 11.36 1.11 10.79
C GLU A 318 10.56 1.83 9.71
N VAL A 319 9.86 1.04 8.89
CA VAL A 319 8.96 1.55 7.86
C VAL A 319 7.66 0.79 7.92
N PHE A 320 6.56 1.52 8.00
CA PHE A 320 5.19 1.02 8.04
C PHE A 320 4.44 1.49 6.81
N LYS A 321 3.74 0.59 6.13
CA LYS A 321 2.78 0.97 5.09
C LYS A 321 1.45 1.23 5.77
N ILE A 322 0.87 2.40 5.54
CA ILE A 322 -0.46 2.72 6.05
C ILE A 322 -1.48 2.10 5.11
N VAL A 323 -2.32 1.21 5.63
CA VAL A 323 -3.44 0.61 4.89
C VAL A 323 -4.74 0.84 5.66
N PRO A 324 -5.86 1.13 4.98
CA PRO A 324 -7.17 1.17 5.63
C PRO A 324 -7.54 -0.23 6.12
N VAL A 325 -8.07 -0.32 7.33
CA VAL A 325 -8.85 -1.47 7.79
C VAL A 325 -10.24 -1.34 7.15
N VAL A 326 -10.99 -2.43 7.15
CA VAL A 326 -12.40 -2.44 6.73
C VAL A 326 -13.14 -3.28 7.76
N THR A 327 -13.48 -2.69 8.90
CA THR A 327 -14.26 -3.37 9.95
C THR A 327 -15.75 -3.25 9.63
N ASP A 328 -16.47 -4.37 9.68
CA ASP A 328 -17.91 -4.52 9.37
C ASP A 328 -18.50 -5.47 10.45
N THR A 329 -19.04 -4.87 11.51
CA THR A 329 -19.36 -5.51 12.79
C THR A 329 -20.59 -6.40 12.72
N ASP A 330 -21.58 -6.04 11.91
CA ASP A 330 -22.77 -6.85 11.68
C ASP A 330 -22.75 -7.68 10.38
N GLY A 331 -21.73 -7.46 9.53
CA GLY A 331 -21.40 -8.28 8.38
C GLY A 331 -22.29 -8.04 7.18
N ASP A 332 -22.88 -6.85 7.08
CA ASP A 332 -23.87 -6.49 6.06
C ASP A 332 -23.24 -5.88 4.79
N GLY A 333 -21.93 -5.66 4.83
CA GLY A 333 -21.14 -5.16 3.73
C GLY A 333 -20.92 -3.65 3.74
N LEU A 334 -21.48 -2.90 4.67
CA LEU A 334 -21.10 -1.52 5.00
C LEU A 334 -20.04 -1.53 6.10
N THR A 335 -19.01 -0.67 6.01
CA THR A 335 -18.03 -0.61 7.10
C THR A 335 -18.61 0.16 8.27
N ASP A 336 -18.25 -0.19 9.51
CA ASP A 336 -18.69 0.53 10.73
C ASP A 336 -18.42 2.05 10.64
N SER A 337 -17.35 2.41 9.93
CA SER A 337 -16.95 3.78 9.65
C SER A 337 -17.94 4.46 8.69
N ASP A 338 -18.25 3.83 7.55
CA ASP A 338 -19.24 4.33 6.59
C ASP A 338 -20.62 4.46 7.23
N GLU A 339 -21.01 3.46 8.02
CA GLU A 339 -22.26 3.44 8.75
C GLU A 339 -22.39 4.62 9.71
N THR A 340 -21.39 4.86 10.55
CA THR A 340 -21.48 5.94 11.55
C THR A 340 -21.25 7.34 10.98
N HIS A 341 -20.33 7.49 10.00
CA HIS A 341 -19.86 8.80 9.55
C HIS A 341 -20.47 9.27 8.24
N ILE A 342 -20.86 8.36 7.35
CA ILE A 342 -21.40 8.73 6.04
C ILE A 342 -22.92 8.58 6.06
N TYR A 343 -23.40 7.40 6.43
CA TYR A 343 -24.80 7.03 6.25
C TYR A 343 -25.64 7.25 7.51
N GLY A 344 -25.03 7.27 8.69
CA GLY A 344 -25.69 7.46 9.99
C GLY A 344 -26.50 6.25 10.45
N THR A 345 -26.15 5.05 9.98
CA THR A 345 -26.73 3.75 10.33
C THR A 345 -26.07 3.16 11.58
N ASN A 346 -26.50 1.97 12.00
CA ASN A 346 -26.10 1.35 13.25
C ASN A 346 -25.20 0.12 13.04
N PRO A 347 -23.90 0.18 13.37
CA PRO A 347 -22.93 -0.90 13.08
C PRO A 347 -23.14 -2.25 13.74
N GLU A 348 -24.12 -2.37 14.63
CA GLU A 348 -24.50 -3.65 15.24
C GLU A 348 -25.81 -4.21 14.66
N ASN A 349 -26.36 -3.57 13.63
CA ASN A 349 -27.68 -3.86 13.09
C ASN A 349 -27.71 -3.73 11.57
N PRO A 350 -27.75 -4.86 10.85
CA PRO A 350 -27.54 -4.93 9.40
C PRO A 350 -28.77 -4.50 8.59
N ASP A 351 -29.63 -3.62 9.12
CA ASP A 351 -30.92 -3.13 8.55
C ASP A 351 -31.47 -2.08 9.54
N THR A 352 -30.98 -0.84 9.45
CA THR A 352 -31.17 0.23 10.44
C THR A 352 -32.62 0.71 10.52
N ASP A 353 -33.33 0.76 9.41
CA ASP A 353 -34.72 1.23 9.38
C ASP A 353 -35.76 0.11 9.47
N GLY A 354 -35.34 -1.14 9.32
CA GLY A 354 -36.13 -2.34 9.51
C GLY A 354 -37.09 -2.64 8.36
N ASP A 355 -36.82 -2.15 7.16
CA ASP A 355 -37.65 -2.38 5.98
C ASP A 355 -37.40 -3.73 5.30
N GLY A 356 -36.32 -4.42 5.70
CA GLY A 356 -35.94 -5.76 5.27
C GLY A 356 -34.84 -5.82 4.21
N VAL A 357 -34.20 -4.69 3.88
CA VAL A 357 -32.95 -4.60 3.12
C VAL A 357 -31.81 -4.21 4.08
N SER A 358 -30.58 -4.72 3.86
CA SER A 358 -29.48 -4.34 4.74
C SER A 358 -28.90 -2.98 4.41
N ASP A 359 -28.34 -2.28 5.39
CA ASP A 359 -27.77 -0.94 5.21
C ASP A 359 -26.66 -0.97 4.14
N GLY A 360 -25.81 -2.00 4.19
CA GLY A 360 -24.79 -2.27 3.19
C GLY A 360 -25.33 -2.55 1.79
N ASP A 361 -26.46 -3.25 1.65
CA ASP A 361 -27.08 -3.44 0.33
C ASP A 361 -27.77 -2.14 -0.12
N GLU A 362 -28.40 -1.39 0.77
CA GLU A 362 -28.99 -0.09 0.45
C GLU A 362 -27.95 0.90 -0.07
N VAL A 363 -26.80 0.97 0.58
CA VAL A 363 -25.70 1.85 0.14
C VAL A 363 -25.00 1.32 -1.10
N HIS A 364 -24.53 0.07 -1.07
CA HIS A 364 -23.63 -0.45 -2.10
C HIS A 364 -24.34 -1.05 -3.31
N LEU A 365 -25.59 -1.50 -3.14
CA LEU A 365 -26.35 -2.18 -4.19
C LEU A 365 -27.48 -1.32 -4.74
N TYR A 366 -28.24 -0.63 -3.89
CA TYR A 366 -29.45 0.11 -4.28
C TYR A 366 -29.23 1.63 -4.38
N GLY A 367 -28.21 2.16 -3.70
CA GLY A 367 -27.96 3.60 -3.58
C GLY A 367 -29.10 4.37 -2.91
N THR A 368 -29.85 3.72 -2.01
CA THR A 368 -30.95 4.30 -1.21
C THR A 368 -30.43 4.85 0.12
N ASP A 369 -31.21 5.67 0.84
CA ASP A 369 -30.82 6.14 2.19
C ASP A 369 -31.16 5.05 3.21
N PRO A 370 -30.18 4.40 3.84
CA PRO A 370 -30.38 3.25 4.74
C PRO A 370 -31.02 3.60 6.10
N ARG A 371 -31.70 4.74 6.17
CA ARG A 371 -32.39 5.24 7.37
C ARG A 371 -33.87 5.47 7.10
N THR A 372 -34.36 5.18 5.91
CA THR A 372 -35.71 5.51 5.49
C THR A 372 -36.37 4.35 4.75
N ASP A 373 -37.36 3.73 5.40
CA ASP A 373 -38.22 2.70 4.81
C ASP A 373 -38.78 3.14 3.44
N GLU A 374 -38.14 2.67 2.36
CA GLU A 374 -38.40 3.05 0.97
C GLU A 374 -39.50 2.18 0.33
N SER A 375 -40.29 1.46 1.14
CA SER A 375 -41.40 0.62 0.68
C SER A 375 -42.53 1.39 -0.04
N ALA A 376 -42.35 2.68 -0.35
CA ALA A 376 -43.23 3.47 -1.20
C ALA A 376 -42.57 4.58 -2.05
N GLY A 377 -41.60 4.23 -2.92
CA GLY A 377 -41.62 4.70 -4.33
C GLY A 377 -40.65 5.80 -4.82
N GLU A 378 -40.21 5.56 -6.06
CA GLU A 378 -39.48 6.43 -7.03
C GLU A 378 -37.99 6.73 -6.77
N ASP A 379 -37.14 5.87 -7.35
CA ASP A 379 -36.02 6.19 -8.28
C ASP A 379 -35.23 7.46 -7.97
N GLN A 380 -34.11 7.33 -7.22
CA GLN A 380 -32.87 8.13 -7.34
C GLN A 380 -31.64 7.36 -6.79
N SER A 381 -30.91 6.63 -7.64
CA SER A 381 -29.54 6.19 -7.33
C SER A 381 -28.51 7.26 -7.77
N PRO A 382 -27.42 7.49 -7.02
CA PRO A 382 -26.36 8.43 -7.40
C PRO A 382 -25.50 7.89 -8.56
N ALA A 383 -25.17 8.78 -9.50
CA ALA A 383 -24.51 8.46 -10.77
C ALA A 383 -22.99 8.19 -10.63
N GLY A 384 -22.48 7.16 -11.32
CA GLY A 384 -21.09 7.14 -11.81
C GLY A 384 -20.18 5.94 -11.53
N GLU A 385 -20.52 4.96 -10.68
CA GLU A 385 -19.59 3.85 -10.35
C GLU A 385 -20.07 2.47 -10.83
N ALA A 386 -19.12 1.59 -11.17
CA ALA A 386 -19.42 0.20 -11.52
C ALA A 386 -19.82 -0.56 -10.25
N LEU A 387 -20.88 -1.35 -10.33
CA LEU A 387 -21.41 -2.14 -9.22
C LEU A 387 -20.42 -3.21 -8.76
N TYR A 388 -19.66 -3.79 -9.69
CA TYR A 388 -18.61 -4.75 -9.37
C TYR A 388 -17.38 -4.55 -10.25
N ARG A 389 -16.19 -4.76 -9.66
CA ARG A 389 -14.90 -4.94 -10.36
C ARG A 389 -14.13 -6.07 -9.69
N ILE A 390 -14.10 -7.25 -10.29
CA ILE A 390 -13.49 -8.46 -9.71
C ILE A 390 -12.19 -8.81 -10.40
N ASN A 391 -11.08 -8.88 -9.65
CA ASN A 391 -9.81 -9.42 -10.14
C ASN A 391 -9.79 -10.96 -10.07
N ALA A 392 -10.17 -11.62 -11.16
CA ALA A 392 -10.35 -13.07 -11.18
C ALA A 392 -9.02 -13.82 -11.01
N GLY A 393 -9.03 -14.75 -10.07
CA GLY A 393 -7.88 -15.51 -9.59
C GLY A 393 -6.88 -14.69 -8.77
N GLY A 394 -7.12 -13.40 -8.52
CA GLY A 394 -6.20 -12.47 -7.87
C GLY A 394 -6.70 -11.92 -6.53
N PRO A 395 -5.84 -11.25 -5.76
CA PRO A 395 -6.24 -10.42 -4.63
C PRO A 395 -6.86 -9.10 -5.11
N ALA A 396 -7.45 -8.34 -4.18
CA ALA A 396 -7.86 -6.97 -4.46
C ALA A 396 -6.66 -6.13 -4.94
N VAL A 397 -6.89 -5.24 -5.90
CA VAL A 397 -5.84 -4.44 -6.52
C VAL A 397 -6.37 -3.10 -6.99
N THR A 398 -5.61 -2.04 -6.76
CA THR A 398 -5.88 -0.73 -7.34
C THR A 398 -4.93 -0.52 -8.51
N THR A 399 -5.48 -0.29 -9.70
CA THR A 399 -4.69 -0.05 -10.90
C THR A 399 -5.46 0.85 -11.86
N ASP A 400 -4.76 1.71 -12.59
CA ASP A 400 -5.35 2.72 -13.47
C ASP A 400 -6.43 3.61 -12.79
N GLY A 401 -6.23 3.90 -11.50
CA GLY A 401 -7.17 4.68 -10.70
C GLY A 401 -8.48 3.96 -10.32
N LEU A 402 -8.61 2.67 -10.66
CA LEU A 402 -9.78 1.85 -10.34
C LEU A 402 -9.43 0.83 -9.25
N VAL A 403 -10.34 0.66 -8.30
CA VAL A 403 -10.27 -0.39 -7.27
C VAL A 403 -10.95 -1.65 -7.81
N TRP A 404 -10.23 -2.78 -7.76
CA TRP A 404 -10.73 -4.10 -8.09
C TRP A 404 -10.74 -4.95 -6.83
N GLU A 405 -11.89 -5.53 -6.50
CA GLU A 405 -12.03 -6.48 -5.41
C GLU A 405 -11.29 -7.79 -5.68
N ALA A 406 -11.00 -8.51 -4.58
CA ALA A 406 -10.48 -9.86 -4.66
C ALA A 406 -11.50 -10.80 -5.32
N ASP A 407 -10.99 -11.88 -5.91
CA ASP A 407 -11.83 -12.84 -6.60
C ASP A 407 -12.91 -13.51 -5.71
N ARG A 408 -14.18 -13.28 -6.04
CA ARG A 408 -15.37 -13.78 -5.35
C ARG A 408 -16.50 -14.09 -6.34
N PHE A 409 -17.63 -14.61 -5.88
CA PHE A 409 -18.82 -14.96 -6.68
C PHE A 409 -18.66 -16.11 -7.69
N PHE A 410 -17.49 -16.76 -7.76
CA PHE A 410 -17.28 -17.90 -8.65
C PHE A 410 -17.91 -19.19 -8.10
N ASN A 411 -18.42 -20.02 -9.00
CA ASN A 411 -18.98 -21.33 -8.71
C ASN A 411 -18.35 -22.42 -9.60
N GLY A 412 -18.27 -23.64 -9.07
CA GLY A 412 -17.73 -24.80 -9.79
C GLY A 412 -16.26 -25.13 -9.47
N ALA A 413 -15.73 -26.16 -10.15
CA ALA A 413 -14.40 -26.67 -9.90
C ALA A 413 -13.33 -25.88 -10.67
N THR A 414 -12.71 -24.93 -9.99
CA THR A 414 -11.75 -23.98 -10.59
C THR A 414 -10.38 -24.03 -9.93
N LYS A 415 -9.39 -23.47 -10.62
CA LYS A 415 -8.04 -23.19 -10.12
C LYS A 415 -7.65 -21.77 -10.48
N VAL A 416 -6.55 -21.30 -9.90
CA VAL A 416 -5.97 -19.99 -10.21
C VAL A 416 -4.58 -20.16 -10.82
N TYR A 417 -4.22 -19.26 -11.72
CA TYR A 417 -2.86 -19.14 -12.25
C TYR A 417 -2.46 -17.67 -12.22
N ARG A 418 -1.17 -17.41 -11.98
CA ARG A 418 -0.61 -16.07 -11.88
C ARG A 418 0.80 -16.05 -12.47
N ASN A 419 1.16 -14.95 -13.12
CA ASN A 419 2.54 -14.65 -13.46
C ASN A 419 2.76 -13.13 -13.39
N THR A 420 3.96 -12.66 -13.70
CA THR A 420 4.30 -11.23 -13.68
C THR A 420 4.74 -10.75 -15.06
N THR A 421 4.28 -11.42 -16.12
CA THR A 421 4.62 -11.01 -17.49
C THR A 421 3.91 -9.70 -17.79
N ALA A 422 4.61 -8.75 -18.42
CA ALA A 422 4.01 -7.50 -18.84
C ALA A 422 2.87 -7.76 -19.82
N ILE A 423 1.74 -7.07 -19.64
CA ILE A 423 0.54 -7.29 -20.45
C ILE A 423 0.42 -6.18 -21.49
N GLY A 424 0.44 -6.55 -22.76
CA GLY A 424 0.23 -5.61 -23.85
C GLY A 424 -1.19 -5.03 -23.86
N ALA A 425 -1.36 -3.84 -24.44
CA ALA A 425 -2.66 -3.17 -24.61
C ALA A 425 -3.37 -2.75 -23.31
N THR A 426 -2.64 -2.65 -22.20
CA THR A 426 -3.15 -2.11 -20.95
C THR A 426 -2.03 -1.43 -20.15
N GLN A 427 -2.39 -0.55 -19.21
CA GLN A 427 -1.52 -0.09 -18.12
C GLN A 427 -1.88 -0.78 -16.79
N ALA A 428 -2.95 -1.58 -16.80
CA ALA A 428 -3.52 -2.27 -15.66
C ALA A 428 -3.02 -3.72 -15.55
N ASP A 429 -1.72 -3.96 -15.77
CA ASP A 429 -1.12 -5.30 -15.83
C ASP A 429 -1.55 -6.21 -14.68
N ALA A 430 -1.67 -5.66 -13.48
CA ALA A 430 -1.98 -6.41 -12.26
C ALA A 430 -3.34 -7.14 -12.31
N VAL A 431 -4.31 -6.63 -13.08
CA VAL A 431 -5.64 -7.25 -13.26
C VAL A 431 -5.62 -8.38 -14.31
N TYR A 432 -4.62 -8.40 -15.18
CA TYR A 432 -4.46 -9.40 -16.24
C TYR A 432 -3.39 -10.47 -15.92
N GLN A 433 -2.59 -10.23 -14.88
CA GLN A 433 -1.54 -11.12 -14.37
C GLN A 433 -2.07 -12.24 -13.47
N SER A 434 -3.35 -12.21 -13.12
CA SER A 434 -4.11 -13.31 -12.53
C SER A 434 -5.18 -13.86 -13.47
N GLU A 435 -5.54 -15.12 -13.24
CA GLU A 435 -6.70 -15.75 -13.87
C GLU A 435 -7.34 -16.81 -12.98
N ARG A 436 -8.67 -16.94 -13.12
CA ARG A 436 -9.40 -18.14 -12.72
C ARG A 436 -9.67 -18.99 -13.95
N TYR A 437 -9.46 -20.31 -13.81
CA TYR A 437 -9.67 -21.25 -14.91
C TYR A 437 -10.29 -22.58 -14.45
N GLY A 438 -11.01 -23.23 -15.36
CA GLY A 438 -11.62 -24.55 -15.14
C GLY A 438 -12.27 -25.12 -16.39
N SER A 439 -12.68 -26.40 -16.37
CA SER A 439 -13.37 -27.02 -17.51
C SER A 439 -14.80 -26.49 -17.68
N ARG A 440 -15.46 -26.15 -16.56
CA ARG A 440 -16.74 -25.46 -16.53
C ARG A 440 -16.88 -24.76 -15.17
N PHE A 441 -17.15 -23.47 -15.18
CA PHE A 441 -17.36 -22.66 -13.97
C PHE A 441 -18.24 -21.46 -14.31
N SER A 442 -18.77 -20.81 -13.29
CA SER A 442 -19.59 -19.61 -13.46
C SER A 442 -19.19 -18.53 -12.46
N TYR A 443 -19.68 -17.32 -12.68
CA TYR A 443 -19.81 -16.27 -11.68
C TYR A 443 -21.30 -15.91 -11.54
N ASN A 444 -21.76 -15.65 -10.32
CA ASN A 444 -23.15 -15.30 -10.03
C ASN A 444 -23.15 -14.05 -9.13
N PHE A 445 -23.44 -12.89 -9.70
CA PHE A 445 -23.37 -11.59 -9.04
C PHE A 445 -24.74 -11.20 -8.51
N PRO A 446 -24.91 -10.95 -7.20
CA PRO A 446 -26.17 -10.42 -6.70
C PRO A 446 -26.37 -9.01 -7.28
N VAL A 447 -27.44 -8.79 -8.05
CA VAL A 447 -27.81 -7.46 -8.56
C VAL A 447 -29.32 -7.32 -8.56
N ALA A 448 -29.82 -6.10 -8.42
CA ALA A 448 -31.25 -5.86 -8.59
C ALA A 448 -31.75 -6.33 -9.98
N ALA A 449 -33.06 -6.55 -10.11
CA ALA A 449 -33.64 -6.73 -11.43
C ALA A 449 -33.46 -5.42 -12.22
N GLY A 450 -32.81 -5.48 -13.38
CA GLY A 450 -32.38 -4.29 -14.08
C GLY A 450 -31.55 -4.61 -15.31
N THR A 451 -31.13 -3.56 -16.02
CA THR A 451 -30.30 -3.67 -17.21
C THR A 451 -28.87 -3.26 -16.89
N TYR A 452 -27.91 -4.09 -17.30
CA TYR A 452 -26.50 -3.92 -16.98
C TYR A 452 -25.60 -3.97 -18.22
N THR A 453 -24.41 -3.41 -18.09
CA THR A 453 -23.29 -3.67 -18.98
C THR A 453 -22.25 -4.51 -18.25
N VAL A 454 -21.78 -5.57 -18.87
CA VAL A 454 -20.77 -6.50 -18.33
C VAL A 454 -19.49 -6.37 -19.14
N ARG A 455 -18.35 -6.16 -18.49
CA ARG A 455 -17.03 -6.23 -19.14
C ARG A 455 -16.27 -7.45 -18.65
N LEU A 456 -15.85 -8.28 -19.58
CA LEU A 456 -15.07 -9.49 -19.33
C LEU A 456 -13.64 -9.28 -19.81
N HIS A 457 -12.69 -9.37 -18.90
CA HIS A 457 -11.29 -9.09 -19.14
C HIS A 457 -10.50 -10.39 -19.25
N PHE A 458 -9.69 -10.49 -20.28
CA PHE A 458 -8.88 -11.67 -20.59
C PHE A 458 -7.45 -11.26 -20.94
N ALA A 459 -6.47 -12.05 -20.52
CA ALA A 459 -5.17 -12.09 -21.16
C ALA A 459 -4.71 -13.55 -21.24
N GLU A 460 -4.19 -14.00 -22.38
CA GLU A 460 -3.61 -15.34 -22.45
C GLU A 460 -2.18 -15.30 -21.91
N ILE A 461 -2.02 -15.71 -20.65
CA ILE A 461 -0.74 -15.68 -19.91
C ILE A 461 -0.08 -17.06 -19.77
N TYR A 462 -0.63 -18.10 -20.41
CA TYR A 462 -0.10 -19.46 -20.36
C TYR A 462 0.29 -19.99 -21.76
N PHE A 463 -0.57 -19.81 -22.76
CA PHE A 463 -0.34 -20.28 -24.12
C PHE A 463 0.12 -19.18 -25.08
N SER A 464 1.12 -19.47 -25.91
CA SER A 464 1.63 -18.51 -26.91
C SER A 464 1.11 -18.72 -28.33
N SER A 465 0.10 -19.59 -28.52
CA SER A 465 -0.41 -19.95 -29.85
C SER A 465 -1.93 -20.11 -29.85
N ALA A 466 -2.57 -19.59 -30.90
CA ALA A 466 -3.99 -19.75 -31.16
C ALA A 466 -4.42 -21.22 -31.24
N GLY A 467 -5.68 -21.47 -30.91
CA GLY A 467 -6.34 -22.78 -30.93
C GLY A 467 -5.94 -23.71 -29.78
N LYS A 468 -5.13 -23.26 -28.84
CA LYS A 468 -4.76 -24.04 -27.64
C LYS A 468 -5.82 -23.98 -26.56
N ARG A 469 -6.38 -22.79 -26.36
CA ARG A 469 -7.48 -22.55 -25.45
C ARG A 469 -8.66 -22.00 -26.24
N ILE A 470 -9.77 -22.75 -26.22
CA ILE A 470 -11.04 -22.36 -26.84
C ILE A 470 -12.13 -22.65 -25.82
N PHE A 471 -13.01 -21.70 -25.55
CA PHE A 471 -14.13 -21.89 -24.63
C PHE A 471 -15.32 -21.02 -25.01
N ASP A 472 -16.51 -21.46 -24.63
CA ASP A 472 -17.72 -20.66 -24.76
C ASP A 472 -17.95 -19.83 -23.49
N VAL A 473 -18.49 -18.64 -23.69
CA VAL A 473 -18.95 -17.73 -22.64
C VAL A 473 -20.41 -17.38 -22.88
N SER A 474 -21.24 -17.41 -21.85
CA SER A 474 -22.61 -16.91 -21.89
C SER A 474 -22.91 -16.06 -20.67
N VAL A 475 -23.71 -15.00 -20.85
CA VAL A 475 -24.19 -14.13 -19.77
C VAL A 475 -25.72 -14.18 -19.74
N GLU A 476 -26.31 -14.21 -18.54
CA GLU A 476 -27.75 -14.29 -18.29
C GLU A 476 -28.44 -15.37 -19.13
N ASP A 477 -28.09 -16.63 -18.92
CA ASP A 477 -28.64 -17.76 -19.67
C ASP A 477 -28.55 -17.61 -21.20
N ALA A 478 -27.50 -16.92 -21.67
CA ALA A 478 -27.27 -16.57 -23.07
C ALA A 478 -28.34 -15.64 -23.67
N GLN A 479 -28.90 -14.71 -22.89
CA GLN A 479 -29.79 -13.66 -23.39
C GLN A 479 -29.17 -12.83 -24.53
N ALA A 480 -27.86 -12.56 -24.45
CA ALA A 480 -27.07 -11.90 -25.51
C ALA A 480 -26.37 -12.90 -26.46
N GLY A 481 -26.80 -14.16 -26.46
CA GLY A 481 -26.10 -15.26 -27.11
C GLY A 481 -24.89 -15.74 -26.33
N SER A 482 -24.31 -16.86 -26.77
CA SER A 482 -23.01 -17.35 -26.31
C SER A 482 -21.95 -17.05 -27.37
N PHE A 483 -20.78 -16.58 -26.96
CA PHE A 483 -19.66 -16.38 -27.87
C PHE A 483 -18.49 -17.30 -27.51
N GLN A 484 -17.72 -17.68 -28.52
CA GLN A 484 -16.55 -18.52 -28.37
C GLN A 484 -15.29 -17.66 -28.31
N MET A 485 -14.39 -17.99 -27.38
CA MET A 485 -13.15 -17.26 -27.14
C MET A 485 -11.91 -18.08 -27.48
N ASP A 486 -11.07 -17.52 -28.35
CA ASP A 486 -9.65 -17.85 -28.51
C ASP A 486 -8.85 -16.55 -28.31
N ILE A 487 -8.35 -16.35 -27.09
CA ILE A 487 -7.73 -15.09 -26.68
C ILE A 487 -6.47 -14.80 -27.51
N VAL A 488 -5.65 -15.81 -27.82
CA VAL A 488 -4.43 -15.61 -28.62
C VAL A 488 -4.76 -15.26 -30.06
N SER A 489 -5.81 -15.86 -30.62
CA SER A 489 -6.27 -15.49 -31.96
C SER A 489 -6.81 -14.06 -32.01
N ALA A 490 -7.41 -13.58 -30.92
CA ALA A 490 -8.04 -12.26 -30.85
C ALA A 490 -7.07 -11.11 -30.49
N ALA A 491 -6.16 -11.33 -29.54
CA ALA A 491 -5.28 -10.27 -29.01
C ALA A 491 -3.78 -10.61 -29.07
N GLY A 492 -3.43 -11.86 -29.36
CA GLY A 492 -2.08 -12.39 -29.14
C GLY A 492 -1.84 -12.83 -27.69
N PRO A 493 -0.70 -13.46 -27.39
CA PRO A 493 -0.35 -13.84 -26.04
C PRO A 493 0.10 -12.64 -25.22
N ASP A 494 -0.06 -12.73 -23.88
CA ASP A 494 0.32 -11.69 -22.91
C ASP A 494 -0.23 -10.31 -23.30
N CYS A 495 -1.47 -10.26 -23.80
CA CYS A 495 -2.12 -9.04 -24.29
C CYS A 495 -3.54 -8.98 -23.74
N ALA A 496 -3.92 -7.84 -23.18
CA ALA A 496 -5.23 -7.59 -22.64
C ALA A 496 -6.30 -7.57 -23.74
N LEU A 497 -7.44 -8.16 -23.43
CA LEU A 497 -8.62 -8.21 -24.26
C LEU A 497 -9.85 -8.02 -23.38
N VAL A 498 -10.68 -7.04 -23.72
CA VAL A 498 -11.95 -6.81 -23.04
C VAL A 498 -13.09 -7.23 -23.97
N ARG A 499 -14.14 -7.81 -23.39
CA ARG A 499 -15.41 -8.08 -24.06
C ARG A 499 -16.52 -7.40 -23.28
N THR A 500 -17.12 -6.40 -23.90
CA THR A 500 -18.23 -5.65 -23.32
C THR A 500 -19.56 -6.20 -23.85
N ILE A 501 -20.48 -6.48 -22.94
CA ILE A 501 -21.81 -7.04 -23.21
C ILE A 501 -22.79 -6.06 -22.58
N ALA A 502 -23.41 -5.22 -23.39
CA ALA A 502 -24.40 -4.26 -22.94
C ALA A 502 -25.81 -4.89 -22.86
N ASP A 503 -26.74 -4.14 -22.26
CA ASP A 503 -28.17 -4.47 -22.19
C ASP A 503 -28.50 -5.85 -21.59
N VAL A 504 -27.69 -6.29 -20.62
CA VAL A 504 -27.88 -7.54 -19.88
C VAL A 504 -29.04 -7.37 -18.91
N ASN A 505 -30.19 -7.99 -19.20
CA ASN A 505 -31.42 -7.80 -18.44
C ASN A 505 -31.62 -8.91 -17.41
N VAL A 506 -31.35 -8.57 -16.15
CA VAL A 506 -31.49 -9.43 -14.99
C VAL A 506 -32.92 -9.35 -14.45
N THR A 507 -33.51 -10.50 -14.13
CA THR A 507 -34.92 -10.58 -13.68
C THR A 507 -35.13 -11.31 -12.36
N ASP A 508 -34.12 -12.03 -11.89
CA ASP A 508 -34.20 -12.94 -10.75
C ASP A 508 -33.28 -12.57 -9.58
N GLY A 509 -32.59 -11.43 -9.69
CA GLY A 509 -31.72 -10.91 -8.64
C GLY A 509 -30.27 -11.38 -8.73
N SER A 510 -29.89 -12.10 -9.80
CA SER A 510 -28.53 -12.60 -10.00
C SER A 510 -28.10 -12.38 -11.44
N LEU A 511 -26.92 -11.81 -11.67
CA LEU A 511 -26.27 -11.78 -12.97
C LEU A 511 -25.31 -12.97 -13.11
N ASP A 512 -25.63 -13.86 -14.03
CA ASP A 512 -24.98 -15.15 -14.22
C ASP A 512 -24.05 -15.14 -15.43
N ILE A 513 -22.81 -15.57 -15.23
CA ILE A 513 -21.77 -15.64 -16.28
C ILE A 513 -21.19 -17.06 -16.30
N ASP A 514 -21.41 -17.78 -17.39
CA ASP A 514 -21.00 -19.17 -17.56
C ASP A 514 -19.78 -19.28 -18.50
N PHE A 515 -18.81 -20.09 -18.11
CA PHE A 515 -17.62 -20.42 -18.90
C PHE A 515 -17.54 -21.93 -19.14
N ALA A 516 -17.41 -22.36 -20.40
CA ALA A 516 -17.38 -23.77 -20.78
C ALA A 516 -16.23 -24.10 -21.75
N ALA A 517 -15.30 -24.94 -21.31
CA ALA A 517 -14.15 -25.36 -22.11
C ALA A 517 -14.55 -26.15 -23.37
N LEU A 518 -13.92 -25.82 -24.51
CA LEU A 518 -13.95 -26.58 -25.76
C LEU A 518 -12.59 -27.16 -26.15
N ALA A 519 -11.51 -26.43 -25.86
CA ALA A 519 -10.12 -26.88 -25.94
C ALA A 519 -9.33 -26.29 -24.76
N ASP A 520 -8.71 -27.15 -23.94
CA ASP A 520 -8.17 -26.80 -22.60
C ASP A 520 -9.20 -26.08 -21.71
N ASN A 521 -8.81 -25.67 -20.50
CA ASN A 521 -9.70 -25.01 -19.55
C ASN A 521 -10.11 -23.61 -20.04
N ALA A 522 -11.37 -23.23 -19.78
CA ALA A 522 -11.83 -21.86 -19.91
C ALA A 522 -11.17 -20.97 -18.86
N LYS A 523 -11.08 -19.66 -19.11
CA LYS A 523 -10.47 -18.72 -18.17
C LYS A 523 -11.10 -17.33 -18.20
N ILE A 524 -10.88 -16.58 -17.13
CA ILE A 524 -11.19 -15.14 -17.04
C ILE A 524 -10.11 -14.47 -16.18
N SER A 525 -9.72 -13.24 -16.54
CA SER A 525 -8.76 -12.43 -15.77
C SER A 525 -9.47 -11.41 -14.87
N ALA A 526 -10.56 -10.79 -15.33
CA ALA A 526 -11.35 -9.89 -14.49
C ALA A 526 -12.77 -9.69 -15.01
N ILE A 527 -13.67 -9.16 -14.19
CA ILE A 527 -15.07 -8.90 -14.52
C ILE A 527 -15.50 -7.54 -13.99
N GLU A 528 -16.19 -6.72 -14.79
CA GLU A 528 -16.89 -5.53 -14.32
C GLU A 528 -18.38 -5.60 -14.62
N ILE A 529 -19.22 -5.15 -13.69
CA ILE A 529 -20.68 -5.03 -13.86
C ILE A 529 -21.06 -3.57 -13.65
N LEU A 530 -21.70 -2.95 -14.64
CA LEU A 530 -22.09 -1.53 -14.63
C LEU A 530 -23.60 -1.40 -14.81
N SER A 531 -24.24 -0.46 -14.14
CA SER A 531 -25.65 -0.12 -14.42
C SER A 531 -25.81 0.51 -15.81
N SER A 532 -26.96 0.33 -16.47
CA SER A 532 -27.20 0.85 -17.82
C SER A 532 -27.21 2.38 -17.93
N GLU A 533 -27.42 3.11 -16.83
CA GLU A 533 -27.33 4.58 -16.82
C GLU A 533 -25.88 5.08 -16.93
N ASN A 534 -24.90 4.23 -16.57
CA ASN A 534 -23.47 4.53 -16.59
C ASN A 534 -22.81 4.31 -17.98
N ALA A 535 -23.54 3.88 -19.02
CA ALA A 535 -22.98 3.69 -20.36
C ALA A 535 -22.75 5.01 -21.15
N ALA A 536 -23.30 6.13 -20.66
CA ALA A 536 -23.22 7.43 -21.32
C ALA A 536 -22.00 8.29 -20.93
N ASP A 537 -21.21 7.86 -19.93
CA ASP A 537 -20.16 8.67 -19.29
C ASP A 537 -18.71 8.18 -19.54
N ILE A 538 -18.44 7.47 -20.65
CA ILE A 538 -17.07 7.43 -21.19
C ILE A 538 -16.72 8.87 -21.59
N PRO A 539 -15.57 9.45 -21.15
CA PRO A 539 -15.17 10.75 -21.64
C PRO A 539 -15.10 10.72 -23.16
N VAL A 540 -16.07 11.39 -23.78
CA VAL A 540 -16.21 11.60 -25.22
C VAL A 540 -14.94 12.34 -25.65
N ASN A 541 -14.05 11.67 -26.39
CA ASN A 541 -12.65 12.01 -26.72
C ASN A 541 -11.55 11.31 -25.88
N THR A 542 -11.69 10.02 -25.62
CA THR A 542 -10.61 9.22 -25.02
C THR A 542 -9.69 8.67 -26.11
N VAL A 543 -8.37 8.91 -26.02
CA VAL A 543 -7.41 8.30 -26.96
C VAL A 543 -7.18 6.85 -26.56
N VAL A 544 -7.56 5.91 -27.42
CA VAL A 544 -7.45 4.46 -27.18
C VAL A 544 -6.16 3.87 -27.74
N HIS A 545 -5.65 4.40 -28.86
CA HIS A 545 -4.38 3.95 -29.45
C HIS A 545 -3.58 5.12 -30.02
N ARG A 546 -2.24 5.05 -29.88
CA ARG A 546 -1.26 5.91 -30.56
C ARG A 546 -0.10 5.07 -31.08
N ILE A 547 -0.11 4.75 -32.37
CA ILE A 547 0.82 3.81 -32.99
C ILE A 547 1.89 4.53 -33.79
N ASN A 548 3.17 4.39 -33.40
CA ASN A 548 4.30 4.89 -34.19
C ASN A 548 4.66 3.88 -35.30
N THR A 549 3.97 3.99 -36.43
CA THR A 549 4.08 3.00 -37.51
C THR A 549 5.48 3.00 -38.15
N GLY A 550 6.01 1.81 -38.39
CA GLY A 550 7.40 1.57 -38.79
C GLY A 550 8.47 1.83 -37.72
N GLY A 551 8.06 2.30 -36.54
CA GLY A 551 8.95 2.77 -35.47
C GLY A 551 8.88 1.94 -34.19
N LYS A 552 9.71 2.33 -33.22
CA LYS A 552 9.65 1.83 -31.83
C LYS A 552 8.75 2.74 -31.00
N ALA A 553 8.36 2.24 -29.82
CA ALA A 553 7.67 3.06 -28.83
C ALA A 553 8.50 4.32 -28.50
N VAL A 554 7.81 5.46 -28.39
CA VAL A 554 8.44 6.77 -28.21
C VAL A 554 7.49 7.74 -27.51
N THR A 555 8.02 8.57 -26.62
CA THR A 555 7.29 9.71 -26.05
C THR A 555 7.67 10.97 -26.83
N LEU A 556 6.69 11.62 -27.45
CA LEU A 556 6.88 12.85 -28.24
C LEU A 556 5.82 13.87 -27.86
N ASP A 557 6.27 15.11 -27.62
CA ASP A 557 5.40 16.25 -27.26
C ASP A 557 4.40 15.94 -26.12
N GLY A 558 4.83 15.12 -25.15
CA GLY A 558 4.02 14.75 -23.98
C GLY A 558 3.01 13.63 -24.21
N ALA A 559 3.01 12.99 -25.39
CA ALA A 559 2.20 11.83 -25.70
C ALA A 559 3.06 10.58 -25.88
N ASP A 560 2.63 9.47 -25.29
CA ASP A 560 3.23 8.16 -25.49
C ASP A 560 2.66 7.49 -26.75
N TRP A 561 3.56 7.04 -27.61
CA TRP A 561 3.23 6.29 -28.82
C TRP A 561 3.82 4.88 -28.69
N GLU A 562 2.98 3.87 -28.88
CA GLU A 562 3.40 2.47 -28.89
C GLU A 562 4.22 2.12 -30.14
N ALA A 563 4.98 1.03 -30.04
CA ALA A 563 5.70 0.48 -31.17
C ALA A 563 4.72 -0.05 -32.24
N ASP A 564 5.17 -0.06 -33.48
CA ASP A 564 4.37 -0.55 -34.60
C ASP A 564 3.87 -2.00 -34.42
N ARG A 565 2.55 -2.17 -34.41
CA ARG A 565 1.84 -3.44 -34.17
C ARG A 565 0.48 -3.46 -34.88
N TYR A 566 -0.25 -4.57 -34.78
CA TYR A 566 -1.57 -4.80 -35.40
C TYR A 566 -1.64 -4.83 -36.94
N TYR A 567 -0.49 -4.77 -37.64
CA TYR A 567 -0.47 -4.75 -39.09
C TYR A 567 -0.48 -6.14 -39.75
N SER A 568 -1.00 -6.21 -40.98
CA SER A 568 -0.93 -7.40 -41.85
C SER A 568 -0.58 -7.01 -43.30
N GLY A 569 0.09 -7.90 -44.04
CA GLY A 569 0.29 -7.76 -45.50
C GLY A 569 1.39 -6.78 -46.01
N SER A 570 2.11 -6.07 -45.14
CA SER A 570 3.06 -5.00 -45.54
C SER A 570 4.31 -5.45 -46.33
N THR A 571 4.87 -4.55 -47.15
CA THR A 571 6.18 -4.74 -47.83
C THR A 571 7.36 -4.49 -46.89
N GLY A 572 7.27 -3.48 -46.02
CA GLY A 572 8.33 -3.18 -45.06
C GLY A 572 8.16 -1.84 -44.36
N THR A 573 9.24 -1.38 -43.71
CA THR A 573 9.31 -0.10 -43.02
C THR A 573 10.43 0.76 -43.61
N TYR A 574 10.31 2.08 -43.51
CA TYR A 574 11.35 3.02 -43.92
C TYR A 574 11.48 4.12 -42.87
N ALA A 575 12.70 4.61 -42.66
CA ALA A 575 12.94 5.68 -41.71
C ALA A 575 14.10 6.57 -42.14
N ARG A 576 14.04 7.85 -41.79
CA ARG A 576 15.09 8.83 -42.05
C ARG A 576 14.97 10.03 -41.11
N THR A 577 16.09 10.60 -40.68
CA THR A 577 16.16 11.68 -39.68
C THR A 577 16.13 13.09 -40.30
N GLN A 578 15.38 13.31 -41.38
CA GLN A 578 15.28 14.63 -42.02
C GLN A 578 14.20 15.46 -41.30
N THR A 579 14.40 16.78 -41.20
CA THR A 579 13.41 17.69 -40.60
C THR A 579 12.08 17.63 -41.33
N ILE A 580 10.99 17.60 -40.57
CA ILE A 580 9.63 17.53 -41.11
C ILE A 580 8.95 18.90 -40.94
N ALA A 581 8.60 19.53 -42.04
CA ALA A 581 7.91 20.82 -42.02
C ALA A 581 6.49 20.68 -41.45
N GLY A 582 6.04 21.67 -40.68
CA GLY A 582 4.66 21.72 -40.16
C GLY A 582 4.44 20.96 -38.85
N THR A 583 5.50 20.49 -38.18
CA THR A 583 5.41 19.81 -36.88
C THR A 583 6.64 20.13 -36.01
N THR A 584 6.50 19.94 -34.69
CA THR A 584 7.61 19.87 -33.72
C THR A 584 7.98 18.43 -33.38
N ALA A 585 7.03 17.50 -33.57
CA ALA A 585 7.19 16.07 -33.34
C ALA A 585 7.81 15.35 -34.55
N ASP A 586 8.98 15.79 -35.02
CA ASP A 586 9.64 15.20 -36.20
C ASP A 586 9.75 13.67 -36.11
N GLY A 587 10.08 13.15 -34.93
CA GLY A 587 10.26 11.72 -34.69
C GLY A 587 9.07 10.85 -35.11
N LEU A 588 7.85 11.39 -35.04
CA LEU A 588 6.62 10.67 -35.41
C LEU A 588 6.46 10.49 -36.93
N TYR A 589 7.04 11.42 -37.70
CA TYR A 589 6.92 11.47 -39.15
C TYR A 589 8.18 10.97 -39.87
N GLN A 590 9.21 10.59 -39.10
CA GLN A 590 10.50 10.11 -39.59
C GLN A 590 10.56 8.59 -39.77
N SER A 591 9.52 7.85 -39.36
CA SER A 591 9.28 6.43 -39.68
C SER A 591 7.98 6.23 -40.44
N GLU A 592 7.90 5.12 -41.15
CA GLU A 592 6.69 4.67 -41.84
C GLU A 592 6.62 3.15 -42.01
N ARG A 593 5.40 2.63 -42.07
CA ARG A 593 5.09 1.34 -42.69
C ARG A 593 4.56 1.56 -44.10
N TYR A 594 4.99 0.74 -45.05
CA TYR A 594 4.54 0.81 -46.44
C TYR A 594 4.29 -0.56 -47.07
N GLY A 595 3.41 -0.59 -48.08
CA GLY A 595 3.09 -1.81 -48.82
C GLY A 595 2.25 -1.60 -50.07
N LYS A 596 2.15 -2.65 -50.91
CA LYS A 596 1.23 -2.65 -52.07
C LYS A 596 -0.22 -2.79 -51.64
N ARG A 597 -0.46 -3.67 -50.67
CA ARG A 597 -1.69 -3.82 -49.91
C ARG A 597 -1.30 -4.22 -48.50
N PHE A 598 -1.78 -3.51 -47.50
CA PHE A 598 -1.55 -3.87 -46.10
C PHE A 598 -2.67 -3.27 -45.25
N SER A 599 -2.87 -3.83 -44.08
CA SER A 599 -3.93 -3.42 -43.18
C SER A 599 -3.43 -3.25 -41.75
N TYR A 600 -4.22 -2.57 -40.92
CA TYR A 600 -4.19 -2.68 -39.47
C TYR A 600 -5.54 -3.21 -39.00
N ILE A 601 -5.51 -4.14 -38.04
CA ILE A 601 -6.69 -4.67 -37.34
C ILE A 601 -6.49 -4.32 -35.87
N ILE A 602 -6.94 -3.13 -35.48
CA ILE A 602 -6.62 -2.53 -34.19
C ILE A 602 -7.72 -2.94 -33.19
N PRO A 603 -7.41 -3.69 -32.12
CA PRO A 603 -8.43 -4.09 -31.15
C PRO A 603 -8.96 -2.85 -30.43
N VAL A 604 -10.27 -2.62 -30.50
CA VAL A 604 -10.98 -1.54 -29.80
C VAL A 604 -12.32 -2.07 -29.29
N ASP A 605 -12.96 -1.36 -28.36
CA ASP A 605 -14.34 -1.71 -27.99
C ASP A 605 -15.31 -1.37 -29.13
N PRO A 606 -16.49 -1.99 -29.20
CA PRO A 606 -17.55 -1.50 -30.08
C PRO A 606 -17.93 -0.06 -29.71
N GLY A 607 -18.07 0.79 -30.72
CA GLY A 607 -18.39 2.20 -30.52
C GLY A 607 -18.02 3.07 -31.70
N THR A 608 -18.17 4.37 -31.50
CA THR A 608 -17.85 5.41 -32.46
C THR A 608 -16.45 5.98 -32.22
N TYR A 609 -15.68 6.12 -33.29
CA TYR A 609 -14.30 6.57 -33.25
C TYR A 609 -14.01 7.73 -34.19
N THR A 610 -13.07 8.56 -33.79
CA THR A 610 -12.30 9.46 -34.64
C THR A 610 -10.89 8.89 -34.82
N VAL A 611 -10.45 8.76 -36.06
CA VAL A 611 -9.14 8.21 -36.44
C VAL A 611 -8.30 9.29 -37.11
N ASN A 612 -7.13 9.56 -36.54
CA ASN A 612 -6.12 10.45 -37.08
C ASN A 612 -5.03 9.61 -37.76
N LEU A 613 -4.94 9.71 -39.09
CA LEU A 613 -3.86 9.10 -39.87
C LEU A 613 -2.79 10.13 -40.17
N HIS A 614 -1.57 9.88 -39.68
CA HIS A 614 -0.43 10.76 -39.84
C HIS A 614 0.45 10.31 -40.99
N PHE A 615 0.91 11.26 -41.81
CA PHE A 615 1.75 11.03 -42.98
C PHE A 615 2.82 12.10 -43.11
N ALA A 616 3.98 11.71 -43.65
CA ALA A 616 4.91 12.63 -44.31
C ALA A 616 5.55 11.94 -45.50
N GLU A 617 5.62 12.58 -46.66
CA GLU A 617 6.35 11.98 -47.79
C GLU A 617 7.86 12.20 -47.60
N ILE A 618 8.58 11.17 -47.13
CA ILE A 618 10.02 11.24 -46.84
C ILE A 618 10.90 10.54 -47.89
N TYR A 619 10.30 9.96 -48.94
CA TYR A 619 11.02 9.26 -50.01
C TYR A 619 10.93 10.00 -51.36
N PHE A 620 9.73 10.41 -51.78
CA PHE A 620 9.50 11.12 -53.03
C PHE A 620 9.42 12.63 -52.85
N SER A 621 9.82 13.39 -53.88
CA SER A 621 9.77 14.86 -53.86
C SER A 621 8.81 15.47 -54.89
N SER A 622 8.11 14.64 -55.66
CA SER A 622 7.25 15.07 -56.76
C SER A 622 5.87 14.45 -56.65
N VAL A 623 4.84 15.26 -56.96
CA VAL A 623 3.45 14.84 -57.07
C VAL A 623 3.31 13.68 -58.08
N GLY A 624 2.41 12.74 -57.78
CA GLY A 624 2.03 11.61 -58.60
C GLY A 624 2.97 10.40 -58.50
N LYS A 625 3.99 10.44 -57.64
CA LYS A 625 4.93 9.33 -57.46
C LYS A 625 4.43 8.26 -56.49
N ARG A 626 3.58 8.66 -55.55
CA ARG A 626 2.89 7.76 -54.63
C ARG A 626 1.44 8.18 -54.55
N VAL A 627 0.55 7.26 -54.87
CA VAL A 627 -0.90 7.47 -54.84
C VAL A 627 -1.54 6.20 -54.32
N PHE A 628 -2.40 6.28 -53.30
CA PHE A 628 -3.01 5.09 -52.70
C PHE A 628 -4.38 5.40 -52.11
N ASN A 629 -5.21 4.38 -51.98
CA ASN A 629 -6.48 4.42 -51.29
C ASN A 629 -6.30 4.01 -49.83
N ILE A 630 -7.18 4.51 -48.98
CA ILE A 630 -7.35 4.10 -47.60
C ILE A 630 -8.84 3.80 -47.40
N ASP A 631 -9.14 2.72 -46.68
CA ASP A 631 -10.49 2.37 -46.29
C ASP A 631 -10.53 2.04 -44.80
N LEU A 632 -11.54 2.51 -44.08
CA LEU A 632 -11.75 2.20 -42.66
C LEU A 632 -13.11 1.51 -42.51
N GLU A 633 -13.16 0.46 -41.70
CA GLU A 633 -14.37 -0.30 -41.37
C GLU A 633 -15.25 -0.62 -42.61
N ASP A 634 -14.68 -1.34 -43.58
CA ASP A 634 -15.40 -1.78 -44.78
C ASP A 634 -16.15 -0.66 -45.55
N GLY A 635 -15.60 0.55 -45.57
CA GLY A 635 -16.11 1.66 -46.39
C GLY A 635 -16.59 2.88 -45.63
N GLN A 636 -16.61 2.86 -44.30
CA GLN A 636 -17.07 4.00 -43.49
C GLN A 636 -16.14 5.22 -43.63
N GLY A 637 -14.83 4.99 -43.77
CA GLY A 637 -13.80 6.04 -43.82
C GLY A 637 -12.96 6.08 -45.10
N ARG A 638 -13.59 6.01 -46.27
CA ARG A 638 -12.86 5.88 -47.54
C ARG A 638 -12.14 7.16 -48.00
N ILE A 639 -10.87 7.02 -48.37
CA ILE A 639 -10.04 8.06 -49.01
C ILE A 639 -9.47 7.49 -50.31
N ASP A 640 -9.94 7.98 -51.45
CA ASP A 640 -9.44 7.54 -52.75
C ASP A 640 -8.28 8.43 -53.26
N GLY A 641 -7.20 7.80 -53.70
CA GLY A 641 -6.12 8.44 -54.45
C GLY A 641 -5.31 9.48 -53.68
N LEU A 642 -5.04 9.24 -52.40
CA LEU A 642 -4.21 10.11 -51.58
C LEU A 642 -2.79 10.25 -52.16
N ASP A 643 -2.40 11.50 -52.42
CA ASP A 643 -1.04 11.91 -52.75
C ASP A 643 -0.54 12.92 -51.71
N ILE A 644 0.37 12.47 -50.85
CA ILE A 644 0.87 13.27 -49.72
C ILE A 644 1.67 14.48 -50.20
N VAL A 645 2.43 14.37 -51.30
CA VAL A 645 3.19 15.51 -51.86
C VAL A 645 2.24 16.56 -52.41
N SER A 646 1.14 16.14 -53.03
CA SER A 646 0.11 17.07 -53.47
C SER A 646 -0.61 17.74 -52.30
N ALA A 647 -0.78 17.05 -51.18
CA ALA A 647 -1.53 17.54 -50.02
C ALA A 647 -0.72 18.49 -49.13
N ALA A 648 0.55 18.18 -48.87
CA ALA A 648 1.39 18.93 -47.92
C ALA A 648 2.79 19.29 -48.45
N GLY A 649 3.20 18.74 -49.60
CA GLY A 649 4.58 18.83 -50.07
C GLY A 649 5.48 17.74 -49.49
N PRO A 650 6.73 17.64 -49.97
CA PRO A 650 7.67 16.62 -49.50
C PRO A 650 8.28 17.00 -48.15
N ASN A 651 8.56 16.01 -47.31
CA ASN A 651 9.05 16.18 -45.93
C ASN A 651 8.20 17.17 -45.11
N ALA A 652 6.87 17.10 -45.27
CA ALA A 652 5.93 17.90 -44.50
C ALA A 652 4.90 16.99 -43.82
N ALA A 653 4.56 17.31 -42.58
CA ALA A 653 3.54 16.60 -41.82
C ALA A 653 2.16 16.86 -42.44
N PHE A 654 1.40 15.79 -42.60
CA PHE A 654 0.03 15.80 -43.08
C PHE A 654 -0.79 14.85 -42.22
N VAL A 655 -1.89 15.34 -41.65
CA VAL A 655 -2.81 14.53 -40.85
C VAL A 655 -4.15 14.49 -41.55
N LYS A 656 -4.72 13.29 -41.63
CA LYS A 656 -6.07 13.08 -42.12
C LYS A 656 -6.92 12.52 -40.99
N THR A 657 -7.84 13.34 -40.50
CA THR A 657 -8.85 12.96 -39.51
C THR A 657 -10.08 12.41 -40.21
N ILE A 658 -10.56 11.26 -39.75
CA ILE A 658 -11.82 10.63 -40.16
C ILE A 658 -12.65 10.45 -38.90
N GLU A 659 -13.86 11.00 -38.87
CA GLU A 659 -14.74 11.00 -37.70
C GLU A 659 -15.92 10.06 -37.92
N ASN A 660 -16.56 9.64 -36.82
CA ASN A 660 -17.79 8.84 -36.79
C ASN A 660 -17.63 7.42 -37.38
N ILE A 661 -16.47 6.80 -37.18
CA ILE A 661 -16.22 5.41 -37.56
C ILE A 661 -16.87 4.48 -36.52
N GLN A 662 -17.87 3.71 -36.91
CA GLN A 662 -18.55 2.74 -36.06
C GLN A 662 -17.84 1.40 -36.14
N VAL A 663 -17.32 0.93 -35.00
CA VAL A 663 -16.77 -0.41 -34.85
C VAL A 663 -17.80 -1.26 -34.11
N VAL A 664 -18.10 -2.45 -34.63
CA VAL A 664 -19.14 -3.33 -34.06
C VAL A 664 -18.55 -4.66 -33.58
N ASP A 665 -17.51 -5.15 -34.25
CA ASP A 665 -16.91 -6.46 -34.00
C ASP A 665 -15.71 -6.40 -33.03
N GLY A 666 -15.43 -5.22 -32.49
CA GLY A 666 -14.33 -4.97 -31.57
C GLY A 666 -12.96 -4.90 -32.25
N SER A 667 -12.91 -4.65 -33.56
CA SER A 667 -11.68 -4.44 -34.31
C SER A 667 -11.84 -3.28 -35.29
N LEU A 668 -10.99 -2.26 -35.16
CA LEU A 668 -10.89 -1.20 -36.14
C LEU A 668 -9.99 -1.64 -37.30
N ASP A 669 -10.61 -1.92 -38.43
CA ASP A 669 -9.99 -2.30 -39.69
C ASP A 669 -9.60 -1.07 -40.51
N ILE A 670 -8.32 -0.99 -40.89
CA ILE A 670 -7.78 0.08 -41.74
C ILE A 670 -6.98 -0.55 -42.88
N ASP A 671 -7.49 -0.44 -44.10
CA ASP A 671 -6.87 -0.97 -45.31
C ASP A 671 -6.15 0.12 -46.10
N PHE A 672 -4.96 -0.21 -46.61
CA PHE A 672 -4.17 0.62 -47.51
C PHE A 672 -3.94 -0.09 -48.83
N GLU A 673 -4.40 0.49 -49.93
CA GLU A 673 -4.24 -0.08 -51.27
C GLU A 673 -3.52 0.87 -52.22
N ALA A 674 -2.37 0.45 -52.75
CA ALA A 674 -1.61 1.29 -53.66
C ALA A 674 -2.19 1.38 -55.07
N LEU A 675 -2.27 2.61 -55.61
CA LEU A 675 -2.57 2.88 -57.02
C LEU A 675 -1.28 3.16 -57.82
N VAL A 676 -0.36 3.93 -57.24
CA VAL A 676 0.98 4.24 -57.76
C VAL A 676 2.00 4.10 -56.64
N ASP A 677 3.06 3.31 -56.89
CA ASP A 677 4.03 2.85 -55.89
C ASP A 677 3.38 2.11 -54.72
N ASN A 678 3.81 2.29 -53.47
CA ASN A 678 3.28 1.66 -52.25
C ASN A 678 2.42 2.67 -51.48
N GLY A 679 1.35 2.22 -50.83
CA GLY A 679 0.69 2.99 -49.76
C GLY A 679 1.59 3.06 -48.53
N LYS A 680 1.36 4.05 -47.66
CA LYS A 680 2.13 4.21 -46.44
C LYS A 680 1.34 4.93 -45.34
N VAL A 681 1.78 4.79 -44.09
CA VAL A 681 1.34 5.59 -42.94
C VAL A 681 2.56 5.83 -42.03
N SER A 682 2.59 6.96 -41.33
CA SER A 682 3.65 7.33 -40.38
C SER A 682 3.23 7.16 -38.93
N ALA A 683 1.97 7.46 -38.59
CA ALA A 683 1.39 7.10 -37.30
C ALA A 683 -0.13 6.99 -37.37
N ILE A 684 -0.73 6.32 -36.39
CA ILE A 684 -2.19 6.17 -36.26
C ILE A 684 -2.58 6.57 -34.84
N GLU A 685 -3.52 7.49 -34.68
CA GLU A 685 -4.14 7.80 -33.39
C GLU A 685 -5.64 7.52 -33.48
N VAL A 686 -6.17 6.76 -32.53
CA VAL A 686 -7.55 6.31 -32.48
C VAL A 686 -8.18 6.88 -31.21
N ILE A 687 -9.29 7.60 -31.37
CA ILE A 687 -9.97 8.35 -30.31
C ILE A 687 -11.42 7.89 -30.25
N MET A 688 -11.88 7.38 -29.12
CA MET A 688 -13.28 7.04 -28.91
C MET A 688 -14.11 8.32 -28.72
N THR A 689 -15.14 8.48 -29.55
CA THR A 689 -16.00 9.68 -29.62
C THR A 689 -17.48 9.38 -29.40
N GLY A 690 -17.84 8.13 -29.12
CA GLY A 690 -19.17 7.74 -28.67
C GLY A 690 -19.23 6.24 -28.38
N PHE A 691 -20.06 5.83 -27.42
CA PHE A 691 -20.34 4.42 -27.17
C PHE A 691 -21.67 4.07 -27.84
N ASP A 692 -21.70 3.05 -28.71
CA ASP A 692 -22.95 2.54 -29.28
C ASP A 692 -23.31 1.22 -28.58
N GLY A 693 -24.08 1.33 -27.50
CA GLY A 693 -24.61 0.18 -26.77
C GLY A 693 -25.65 -0.63 -27.54
N THR A 694 -26.04 -0.23 -28.77
CA THR A 694 -27.14 -0.85 -29.51
C THR A 694 -26.72 -1.82 -30.62
N ALA A 695 -25.41 -2.10 -30.75
CA ALA A 695 -24.90 -3.02 -31.76
C ALA A 695 -25.22 -4.49 -31.40
N ARG A 696 -26.46 -4.89 -31.72
CA ARG A 696 -26.97 -6.26 -31.62
C ARG A 696 -26.04 -7.26 -32.30
N LEU A 697 -25.51 -8.21 -31.53
CA LEU A 697 -25.06 -9.52 -32.03
C LEU A 697 -26.20 -10.53 -32.00
#